data_AF-A0A1S1V5G6-F1
#
_entry.id   AF-A0A1S1V5G6-F1
#
_cell.length_a   1.000
_cell.length_b   1.000
_cell.length_c   1.000
_cell.angle_alpha   90.00
_cell.angle_beta   90.00
_cell.angle_gamma   90.00
#
_symmetry.space_group_name_H-M   'P 1'
#
loop_
_entity.id
_entity.type
_entity.pdbx_description
1 polymer ?
#
loop_
_entity_poly.entity_id
_entity_poly.type
_entity_poly.pdbx_seq_one_letter_code
_entity_poly.pdbx_strand_id
1 'polypeptide(L)'
;MSRFNILKHIKSVVCVLMAILVLLGSGVESMAEGYRKTIVVVTDSLDFEDMEKVGRDSSVGLLSLKSGDSYGGSPESHMMTIATGRRVKIEAGSFKGIESSGEKLVVKNYEDILSQLDSGYKDFSTSMEFLGEGLGKSGQKTSYIGDSEDILLIADKSGEVDFGYKDMDYDRESLSEKIDEMIGKSDLLLLSYEIEGDPKRLDTILEILGQREENIMMFPKTVSGDIDRKFNSTIVPIVYRVEGEAGILTSDSTKRTGVVSNTDIMVDILERFGAEQEFAIGNRLEVEQYDGDKVEAVREIMTGFLNLDIVKYLFRAVVIAAQLVAIALLLRGKKISPSIIFMPIVLIAVTLIFGTTSLSRHLFPYIAVTFGTSVAASIYLGRKAASSKTIDAIAIFTNVFIFAFMFLDFEVLYNSFVGYNSIVAALRFYGYNNDIMGVFLGTGMTVYFLASSRVGKKYRIILTLYTTALVVSHTEGYGSNFGGLMTSTFMAGALIYYEYFYGKNRKWQFLGLAAGLLVVVGAIVYAGGEGSHIGEFFIRVREYGYIEFWNMIYRKATQVVLVMLIPPVGIVVFAQSLIFFRYVRDHVEKGSREYVRHMICYATAVFAMVLNDTGALAFLYIMVYSLSKIMMELKDKNEVKKGGM
;
A
#
# COMPACT_ATOMS: atom_id res chain seq x y z
N MET A 1 -23.19 -41.54 -41.71
CA MET A 1 -22.97 -41.28 -40.27
C MET A 1 -21.71 -40.43 -40.12
N SER A 2 -21.85 -39.13 -40.37
CA SER A 2 -22.05 -38.08 -39.36
C SER A 2 -20.80 -37.84 -38.49
N ARG A 3 -19.82 -37.16 -39.08
CA ARG A 3 -18.87 -36.31 -38.35
C ARG A 3 -19.68 -35.17 -37.75
N PHE A 4 -20.20 -35.40 -36.54
CA PHE A 4 -21.08 -34.51 -35.81
C PHE A 4 -20.36 -33.20 -35.46
N ASN A 5 -20.71 -32.12 -36.18
CA ASN A 5 -21.11 -30.78 -35.72
C ASN A 5 -20.45 -30.08 -34.50
N ILE A 6 -19.29 -30.50 -33.99
CA ILE A 6 -18.65 -29.82 -32.82
C ILE A 6 -18.25 -28.37 -33.15
N LEU A 7 -17.77 -28.07 -34.37
CA LEU A 7 -17.42 -26.70 -34.76
C LEU A 7 -18.64 -25.75 -34.88
N LYS A 8 -19.84 -26.28 -35.16
CA LYS A 8 -21.05 -25.46 -35.29
C LYS A 8 -21.58 -25.05 -33.91
N HIS A 9 -21.45 -25.92 -32.91
CA HIS A 9 -21.79 -25.60 -31.52
C HIS A 9 -20.76 -24.70 -30.84
N ILE A 10 -19.46 -24.80 -31.16
CA ILE A 10 -18.45 -23.87 -30.63
C ILE A 10 -18.73 -22.43 -31.11
N LYS A 11 -19.10 -22.24 -32.39
CA LYS A 11 -19.48 -20.90 -32.88
C LYS A 11 -20.75 -20.37 -32.20
N SER A 12 -21.76 -21.22 -31.99
CA SER A 12 -22.97 -20.82 -31.28
C SER A 12 -22.70 -20.49 -29.81
N VAL A 13 -21.85 -21.25 -29.13
CA VAL A 13 -21.45 -21.00 -27.72
C VAL A 13 -20.61 -19.74 -27.60
N VAL A 14 -19.67 -19.49 -28.52
CA VAL A 14 -18.87 -18.25 -28.56
C VAL A 14 -19.72 -17.04 -28.90
N CYS A 15 -20.70 -17.14 -29.81
CA CYS A 15 -21.64 -16.05 -30.09
C CYS A 15 -22.58 -15.78 -28.91
N VAL A 16 -23.02 -16.81 -28.17
CA VAL A 16 -23.82 -16.65 -26.95
C VAL A 16 -22.99 -16.04 -25.83
N LEU A 17 -21.74 -16.47 -25.65
CA LEU A 17 -20.80 -15.86 -24.68
C LEU A 17 -20.45 -14.42 -25.05
N MET A 18 -20.26 -14.09 -26.33
CA MET A 18 -20.09 -12.71 -26.77
C MET A 18 -21.36 -11.88 -26.62
N ALA A 19 -22.55 -12.45 -26.87
CA ALA A 19 -23.80 -11.75 -26.63
C ALA A 19 -24.04 -11.50 -25.13
N ILE A 20 -23.68 -12.45 -24.27
CA ILE A 20 -23.71 -12.30 -22.81
C ILE A 20 -22.66 -11.28 -22.35
N LEU A 21 -21.45 -11.27 -22.92
CA LEU A 21 -20.42 -10.26 -22.64
C LEU A 21 -20.81 -8.87 -23.14
N VAL A 22 -21.53 -8.75 -24.25
CA VAL A 22 -22.07 -7.49 -24.76
C VAL A 22 -23.27 -7.03 -23.94
N LEU A 23 -24.12 -7.95 -23.46
CA LEU A 23 -25.23 -7.65 -22.55
C LEU A 23 -24.78 -7.34 -21.11
N LEU A 24 -23.65 -7.90 -20.68
CA LEU A 24 -22.97 -7.55 -19.41
C LEU A 24 -22.12 -6.28 -19.53
N GLY A 25 -21.71 -5.91 -20.75
CA GLY A 25 -20.94 -4.69 -21.06
C GLY A 25 -21.79 -3.47 -21.43
N SER A 26 -23.10 -3.66 -21.67
CA SER A 26 -24.06 -2.56 -21.79
C SER A 26 -24.71 -2.31 -20.43
N GLY A 27 -23.97 -1.70 -19.52
CA GLY A 27 -24.57 -1.00 -18.40
C GLY A 27 -25.57 0.00 -18.96
N VAL A 28 -26.85 -0.19 -18.65
CA VAL A 28 -27.86 0.82 -18.87
C VAL A 28 -27.55 1.91 -17.85
N GLU A 29 -26.86 2.97 -18.29
CA GLU A 29 -26.88 4.24 -17.56
C GLU A 29 -28.33 4.71 -17.53
N SER A 30 -29.02 4.45 -16.42
CA SER A 30 -30.27 5.12 -16.14
C SER A 30 -29.94 6.59 -15.86
N MET A 31 -29.90 7.39 -16.91
CA MET A 31 -30.06 8.83 -16.79
C MET A 31 -31.44 9.09 -16.19
N ALA A 32 -31.48 9.40 -14.89
CA ALA A 32 -32.39 10.34 -14.23
C ALA A 32 -32.35 10.18 -12.71
N GLU A 33 -31.21 10.46 -12.07
CA GLU A 33 -31.22 10.96 -10.69
C GLU A 33 -30.79 12.43 -10.77
N GLY A 34 -31.67 13.35 -10.33
CA GLY A 34 -31.29 14.74 -10.19
C GLY A 34 -30.16 14.83 -9.17
N TYR A 35 -29.06 15.51 -9.53
CA TYR A 35 -27.93 15.68 -8.62
C TYR A 35 -28.40 16.32 -7.31
N ARG A 36 -28.27 15.59 -6.20
CA ARG A 36 -28.52 16.15 -4.87
C ARG A 36 -27.37 17.06 -4.49
N LYS A 37 -27.70 18.21 -3.89
CA LYS A 37 -26.72 19.13 -3.33
C LYS A 37 -25.90 18.44 -2.23
N THR A 38 -24.67 18.91 -2.04
CA THR A 38 -23.72 18.30 -1.13
C THR A 38 -23.24 19.33 -0.10
N ILE A 39 -23.20 18.93 1.17
CA ILE A 39 -22.63 19.70 2.27
C ILE A 39 -21.39 18.96 2.76
N VAL A 40 -20.24 19.61 2.67
CA VAL A 40 -18.97 19.14 3.24
C VAL A 40 -18.69 19.92 4.51
N VAL A 41 -18.50 19.24 5.62
CA VAL A 41 -18.20 19.84 6.93
C VAL A 41 -16.80 19.43 7.35
N VAL A 42 -15.88 20.38 7.34
CA VAL A 42 -14.52 20.19 7.86
C VAL A 42 -14.50 20.69 9.30
N THR A 43 -14.03 19.84 10.21
CA THR A 43 -13.96 20.15 11.65
C THR A 43 -12.52 20.17 12.16
N ASP A 44 -12.30 20.80 13.30
CA ASP A 44 -11.05 20.70 14.05
C ASP A 44 -10.91 19.35 14.76
N SER A 45 -12.01 18.83 15.30
CA SER A 45 -12.05 17.55 16.01
C SER A 45 -13.24 16.68 15.63
N LEU A 46 -13.00 15.39 15.48
CA LEU A 46 -14.05 14.37 15.37
C LEU A 46 -13.44 13.04 15.79
N ASP A 47 -14.06 12.36 16.74
CA ASP A 47 -13.59 11.08 17.27
C ASP A 47 -14.69 9.99 17.23
N PHE A 48 -14.43 8.80 17.78
CA PHE A 48 -15.45 7.74 17.74
C PHE A 48 -16.66 8.02 18.64
N GLU A 49 -16.49 8.74 19.76
CA GLU A 49 -17.61 9.13 20.61
C GLU A 49 -18.54 10.09 19.86
N ASP A 50 -17.95 11.00 19.07
CA ASP A 50 -18.70 11.89 18.21
C ASP A 50 -19.41 11.11 17.08
N MET A 51 -18.71 10.17 16.42
CA MET A 51 -19.29 9.32 15.37
C MET A 51 -20.50 8.52 15.84
N GLU A 52 -20.55 8.07 17.10
CA GLU A 52 -21.71 7.35 17.66
C GLU A 52 -22.98 8.21 17.65
N LYS A 53 -22.84 9.54 17.72
CA LYS A 53 -23.95 10.49 17.62
C LYS A 53 -24.41 10.70 16.16
N VAL A 54 -23.49 10.67 15.19
CA VAL A 54 -23.74 11.01 13.77
C VAL A 54 -24.06 9.77 12.89
N GLY A 55 -23.57 8.60 13.29
CA GLY A 55 -23.42 7.44 12.41
C GLY A 55 -24.63 6.51 12.27
N ARG A 56 -25.77 6.78 12.94
CA ARG A 56 -26.92 5.86 12.92
C ARG A 56 -27.48 5.65 11.51
N ASP A 57 -27.79 6.74 10.81
CA ASP A 57 -28.35 6.71 9.45
C ASP A 57 -27.32 7.09 8.37
N SER A 58 -26.04 7.15 8.74
CA SER A 58 -24.93 7.52 7.85
C SER A 58 -23.99 6.34 7.65
N SER A 59 -23.21 6.38 6.59
CA SER A 59 -22.03 5.55 6.41
C SER A 59 -20.84 6.12 7.16
N VAL A 60 -19.93 5.25 7.59
CA VAL A 60 -18.78 5.64 8.41
C VAL A 60 -17.51 4.94 7.95
N GLY A 61 -16.37 5.59 8.17
CA GLY A 61 -15.06 5.01 7.86
C GLY A 61 -13.91 5.82 8.44
N LEU A 62 -12.72 5.50 7.97
CA LEU A 62 -11.47 6.18 8.31
C LEU A 62 -10.91 6.86 7.07
N LEU A 63 -10.59 8.14 7.19
CA LEU A 63 -9.96 8.95 6.16
C LEU A 63 -8.46 9.08 6.43
N SER A 64 -7.65 8.79 5.42
CA SER A 64 -6.21 9.10 5.47
C SER A 64 -5.97 10.56 5.10
N LEU A 65 -5.51 11.37 6.05
CA LEU A 65 -5.04 12.75 5.85
C LEU A 65 -3.69 12.85 5.12
N LYS A 66 -3.02 11.74 4.78
CA LYS A 66 -1.67 11.80 4.20
C LYS A 66 -1.59 12.72 2.97
N SER A 67 -0.69 13.71 3.05
CA SER A 67 -0.31 14.61 1.96
C SER A 67 1.20 14.49 1.71
N GLY A 68 1.64 14.81 0.48
CA GLY A 68 3.03 14.83 0.02
C GLY A 68 4.04 13.87 0.69
N ASP A 69 5.29 14.33 0.83
CA ASP A 69 6.40 13.54 1.35
C ASP A 69 6.48 13.48 2.91
N SER A 70 5.55 14.09 3.64
CA SER A 70 5.71 14.32 5.10
C SER A 70 4.69 13.54 5.94
N TYR A 71 5.14 12.93 7.04
CA TYR A 71 4.25 12.54 8.14
C TYR A 71 3.80 13.84 8.85
N GLY A 72 2.49 14.05 9.02
CA GLY A 72 1.95 15.30 9.57
C GLY A 72 2.09 16.48 8.60
N GLY A 73 1.33 16.43 7.49
CA GLY A 73 1.23 17.57 6.58
C GLY A 73 0.58 18.79 7.23
N SER A 74 0.70 19.96 6.61
CA SER A 74 -0.05 21.12 7.06
C SER A 74 -1.53 21.01 6.66
N PRO A 75 -2.46 21.67 7.36
CA PRO A 75 -3.86 21.75 6.91
C PRO A 75 -4.00 22.21 5.45
N GLU A 76 -3.19 23.16 4.99
CA GLU A 76 -3.17 23.60 3.59
C GLU A 76 -2.76 22.47 2.64
N SER A 77 -1.77 21.65 3.03
CA SER A 77 -1.38 20.48 2.25
C SER A 77 -2.49 19.44 2.17
N HIS A 78 -3.26 19.27 3.25
CA HIS A 78 -4.40 18.36 3.30
C HIS A 78 -5.52 18.82 2.37
N MET A 79 -5.93 20.08 2.48
CA MET A 79 -6.99 20.67 1.66
C MET A 79 -6.60 20.68 0.19
N MET A 80 -5.36 21.08 -0.16
CA MET A 80 -4.91 21.04 -1.55
C MET A 80 -4.73 19.61 -2.08
N THR A 81 -4.43 18.62 -1.22
CA THR A 81 -4.39 17.22 -1.66
C THR A 81 -5.78 16.72 -2.03
N ILE A 82 -6.80 17.13 -1.27
CA ILE A 82 -8.19 16.85 -1.61
C ILE A 82 -8.57 17.60 -2.89
N ALA A 83 -8.38 18.93 -2.92
CA ALA A 83 -8.78 19.81 -4.01
C ALA A 83 -8.22 19.41 -5.38
N THR A 84 -7.03 18.80 -5.41
CA THR A 84 -6.33 18.44 -6.65
C THR A 84 -6.37 16.94 -6.96
N GLY A 85 -6.93 16.13 -6.05
CA GLY A 85 -6.97 14.66 -6.21
C GLY A 85 -5.58 14.01 -6.27
N ARG A 86 -4.52 14.75 -5.88
CA ARG A 86 -3.12 14.34 -5.91
C ARG A 86 -2.40 14.76 -4.64
N ARG A 87 -1.46 13.94 -4.18
CA ARG A 87 -0.65 14.23 -2.99
C ARG A 87 0.28 15.41 -3.26
N VAL A 88 0.01 16.55 -2.64
CA VAL A 88 0.81 17.77 -2.76
C VAL A 88 1.38 18.21 -1.42
N LYS A 89 2.38 19.09 -1.45
CA LYS A 89 2.99 19.68 -0.26
C LYS A 89 2.94 21.20 -0.39
N ILE A 90 2.33 21.85 0.59
CA ILE A 90 2.25 23.30 0.76
C ILE A 90 2.91 23.65 2.09
N GLU A 91 3.64 24.75 2.16
CA GLU A 91 4.24 25.23 3.40
C GLU A 91 3.15 25.69 4.39
N ALA A 92 3.29 25.30 5.65
CA ALA A 92 2.37 25.72 6.71
C ALA A 92 2.37 27.25 6.85
N GLY A 93 1.17 27.84 6.93
CA GLY A 93 0.98 29.29 6.99
C GLY A 93 1.01 29.98 5.63
N SER A 94 0.98 29.25 4.51
CA SER A 94 0.86 29.84 3.17
C SER A 94 -0.50 30.50 2.96
N PHE A 95 -1.55 29.99 3.59
CA PHE A 95 -2.86 30.62 3.62
C PHE A 95 -2.82 31.94 4.41
N LYS A 96 -3.24 33.05 3.79
CA LYS A 96 -3.19 34.40 4.40
C LYS A 96 -4.57 34.97 4.74
N GLY A 97 -5.64 34.16 4.66
CA GLY A 97 -7.02 34.56 4.93
C GLY A 97 -7.83 34.82 3.65
N ILE A 98 -9.04 35.36 3.85
CA ILE A 98 -10.07 35.49 2.81
C ILE A 98 -10.51 36.96 2.69
N GLU A 99 -10.79 37.41 1.46
CA GLU A 99 -11.44 38.68 1.11
C GLU A 99 -12.80 38.45 0.48
N SER A 100 -13.77 39.30 0.80
CA SER A 100 -15.08 39.29 0.14
C SER A 100 -15.07 40.26 -1.04
N SER A 101 -15.46 39.76 -2.21
CA SER A 101 -15.60 40.53 -3.44
C SER A 101 -17.04 40.42 -3.93
N GLY A 102 -17.91 41.27 -3.37
CA GLY A 102 -19.36 41.12 -3.54
C GLY A 102 -19.87 39.90 -2.77
N GLU A 103 -20.58 38.99 -3.45
CA GLU A 103 -21.01 37.71 -2.87
C GLU A 103 -19.91 36.64 -2.89
N LYS A 104 -18.84 36.85 -3.68
CA LYS A 104 -17.73 35.91 -3.83
C LYS A 104 -16.74 36.01 -2.67
N LEU A 105 -16.05 34.91 -2.42
CA LEU A 105 -14.90 34.86 -1.52
C LEU A 105 -13.63 34.59 -2.32
N VAL A 106 -12.54 35.30 -1.99
CA VAL A 106 -11.25 35.21 -2.66
C VAL A 106 -10.15 34.92 -1.64
N VAL A 107 -9.35 33.90 -1.90
CA VAL A 107 -8.21 33.52 -1.05
C VAL A 107 -7.07 34.53 -1.25
N LYS A 108 -6.59 35.11 -0.15
CA LYS A 108 -5.46 36.04 -0.19
C LYS A 108 -4.18 35.34 -0.59
N ASN A 109 -3.45 35.94 -1.52
CA ASN A 109 -2.12 35.49 -1.95
C ASN A 109 -2.13 34.04 -2.48
N TYR A 110 -3.20 33.66 -3.17
CA TYR A 110 -3.37 32.33 -3.72
C TYR A 110 -2.32 31.99 -4.78
N GLU A 111 -1.77 32.99 -5.46
CA GLU A 111 -0.69 32.82 -6.44
C GLU A 111 0.58 32.21 -5.82
N ASP A 112 0.85 32.45 -4.53
CA ASP A 112 1.99 31.83 -3.82
C ASP A 112 1.76 30.33 -3.61
N ILE A 113 0.52 29.93 -3.30
CA ILE A 113 0.13 28.52 -3.19
C ILE A 113 0.28 27.83 -4.55
N LEU A 114 -0.18 28.46 -5.63
CA LEU A 114 0.00 27.94 -6.99
C LEU A 114 1.49 27.83 -7.37
N SER A 115 2.29 28.85 -7.03
CA SER A 115 3.72 28.84 -7.29
C SER A 115 4.44 27.69 -6.56
N GLN A 116 4.03 27.37 -5.33
CA GLN A 116 4.55 26.23 -4.59
C GLN A 116 4.17 24.90 -5.27
N LEU A 117 2.93 24.74 -5.75
CA LEU A 117 2.52 23.57 -6.51
C LEU A 117 3.36 23.40 -7.79
N ASP A 118 3.53 24.48 -8.54
CA ASP A 118 4.30 24.49 -9.79
C ASP A 118 5.81 24.26 -9.56
N SER A 119 6.31 24.62 -8.38
CA SER A 119 7.70 24.33 -8.00
C SER A 119 7.93 22.83 -7.75
N GLY A 120 6.91 22.13 -7.26
CA GLY A 120 6.95 20.69 -6.99
C GLY A 120 6.78 19.84 -8.25
N TYR A 121 5.95 20.31 -9.18
CA TYR A 121 5.75 19.72 -10.50
C TYR A 121 5.51 20.86 -11.49
N LYS A 122 6.39 21.01 -12.48
CA LYS A 122 6.28 22.11 -13.42
C LYS A 122 4.93 22.03 -14.16
N ASP A 123 4.30 23.19 -14.37
CA ASP A 123 3.01 23.31 -15.06
C ASP A 123 1.85 22.56 -14.36
N PHE A 124 1.99 22.23 -13.06
CA PHE A 124 0.96 21.51 -12.27
C PHE A 124 -0.37 22.27 -12.26
N SER A 125 -0.34 23.54 -11.88
CA SER A 125 -1.51 24.41 -11.82
C SER A 125 -2.22 24.53 -13.17
N THR A 126 -1.47 24.45 -14.27
CA THR A 126 -2.03 24.52 -15.63
C THR A 126 -2.56 23.18 -16.15
N SER A 127 -1.92 22.07 -15.77
CA SER A 127 -2.24 20.73 -16.27
C SER A 127 -3.29 20.00 -15.43
N MET A 128 -3.34 20.25 -14.13
CA MET A 128 -4.27 19.59 -13.21
C MET A 128 -5.55 20.40 -13.07
N GLU A 129 -6.69 19.72 -13.05
CA GLU A 129 -7.96 20.30 -12.70
C GLU A 129 -8.13 20.31 -11.18
N PHE A 130 -8.66 21.41 -10.63
CA PHE A 130 -8.98 21.52 -9.20
C PHE A 130 -10.48 21.29 -9.02
N LEU A 131 -10.90 20.87 -7.83
CA LEU A 131 -12.29 20.56 -7.53
C LEU A 131 -13.25 21.72 -7.87
N GLY A 132 -12.91 22.94 -7.44
CA GLY A 132 -13.72 24.14 -7.75
C GLY A 132 -13.84 24.40 -9.26
N GLU A 133 -12.75 24.23 -10.00
CA GLU A 133 -12.72 24.38 -11.46
C GLU A 133 -13.58 23.31 -12.16
N GLY A 134 -13.45 22.05 -11.73
CA GLY A 134 -14.22 20.93 -12.29
C GLY A 134 -15.72 21.08 -12.07
N LEU A 135 -16.13 21.55 -10.89
CA LEU A 135 -17.52 21.86 -10.59
C LEU A 135 -18.03 23.01 -11.48
N GLY A 136 -17.24 24.08 -11.61
CA GLY A 136 -17.58 25.23 -12.44
C GLY A 136 -17.77 24.87 -13.92
N LYS A 137 -16.92 23.99 -14.48
CA LYS A 137 -17.07 23.51 -15.87
C LYS A 137 -18.33 22.68 -16.08
N SER A 138 -18.74 21.92 -15.08
CA SER A 138 -20.00 21.17 -15.08
C SER A 138 -21.23 22.02 -14.73
N GLY A 139 -21.05 23.35 -14.65
CA GLY A 139 -22.12 24.31 -14.36
C GLY A 139 -22.57 24.32 -12.91
N GLN A 140 -21.86 23.63 -12.01
CA GLN A 140 -22.16 23.60 -10.59
C GLN A 140 -21.55 24.82 -9.90
N LYS A 141 -22.19 25.24 -8.81
CA LYS A 141 -21.79 26.38 -8.00
C LYS A 141 -21.32 25.97 -6.61
N THR A 142 -20.36 26.71 -6.09
CA THR A 142 -19.73 26.43 -4.80
C THR A 142 -20.04 27.53 -3.79
N SER A 143 -20.19 27.17 -2.52
CA SER A 143 -20.31 28.14 -1.43
C SER A 143 -19.47 27.75 -0.23
N TYR A 144 -19.07 28.75 0.55
CA TYR A 144 -18.25 28.55 1.75
C TYR A 144 -18.77 29.33 2.95
N ILE A 145 -18.74 28.72 4.14
CA ILE A 145 -18.98 29.41 5.41
C ILE A 145 -17.79 29.13 6.34
N GLY A 146 -17.05 30.18 6.71
CA GLY A 146 -15.88 30.12 7.60
C GLY A 146 -14.77 31.10 7.21
N ASP A 147 -13.65 31.07 7.93
CA ASP A 147 -12.50 31.97 7.71
C ASP A 147 -11.13 31.27 7.71
N SER A 148 -11.11 29.96 7.48
CA SER A 148 -9.91 29.12 7.57
C SER A 148 -9.37 28.68 6.20
N GLU A 149 -8.25 27.96 6.22
CA GLU A 149 -7.63 27.34 5.06
C GLU A 149 -8.49 26.25 4.39
N ASP A 150 -9.59 25.83 5.03
CA ASP A 150 -10.49 24.81 4.48
C ASP A 150 -11.07 25.24 3.12
N ILE A 151 -11.24 26.54 2.88
CA ILE A 151 -11.69 27.11 1.59
C ILE A 151 -10.85 26.63 0.38
N LEU A 152 -9.58 26.30 0.60
CA LEU A 152 -8.68 25.76 -0.43
C LEU A 152 -9.20 24.47 -1.06
N LEU A 153 -10.09 23.73 -0.38
CA LEU A 153 -10.71 22.50 -0.89
C LEU A 153 -11.56 22.76 -2.13
N ILE A 154 -12.32 23.86 -2.16
CA ILE A 154 -13.29 24.18 -3.22
C ILE A 154 -12.92 25.42 -4.05
N ALA A 155 -11.86 26.13 -3.69
CA ALA A 155 -11.40 27.27 -4.47
C ALA A 155 -10.99 26.86 -5.89
N ASP A 156 -11.36 27.66 -6.88
CA ASP A 156 -10.90 27.47 -8.25
C ASP A 156 -9.42 27.88 -8.41
N LYS A 157 -8.90 27.85 -9.65
CA LYS A 157 -7.50 28.24 -9.92
C LYS A 157 -7.24 29.73 -9.76
N SER A 158 -8.26 30.58 -9.74
CA SER A 158 -8.13 31.99 -9.40
C SER A 158 -8.20 32.24 -7.89
N GLY A 159 -8.44 31.19 -7.09
CA GLY A 159 -8.61 31.31 -5.64
C GLY A 159 -9.98 31.82 -5.27
N GLU A 160 -10.96 31.75 -6.17
CA GLU A 160 -12.32 32.24 -5.97
C GLU A 160 -13.28 31.10 -5.59
N VAL A 161 -14.30 31.44 -4.78
CA VAL A 161 -15.49 30.65 -4.49
C VAL A 161 -16.72 31.50 -4.81
N ASP A 162 -17.75 30.91 -5.43
CA ASP A 162 -18.87 31.69 -6.00
C ASP A 162 -19.64 32.48 -4.95
N PHE A 163 -19.87 31.89 -3.77
CA PHE A 163 -20.64 32.49 -2.68
C PHE A 163 -20.03 32.21 -1.31
N GLY A 164 -20.27 33.07 -0.32
CA GLY A 164 -20.00 32.66 1.05
C GLY A 164 -20.05 33.73 2.13
N TYR A 165 -19.91 33.25 3.36
CA TYR A 165 -19.80 34.06 4.57
C TYR A 165 -18.45 33.80 5.24
N LYS A 166 -17.75 34.88 5.60
CA LYS A 166 -16.50 34.77 6.35
C LYS A 166 -16.73 34.41 7.82
N ASP A 167 -17.80 34.95 8.41
CA ASP A 167 -18.02 34.81 9.86
C ASP A 167 -18.88 33.58 10.16
N MET A 168 -18.35 32.69 10.99
CA MET A 168 -19.09 31.56 11.56
C MET A 168 -19.97 32.05 12.71
N ASP A 169 -21.26 31.72 12.65
CA ASP A 169 -22.17 31.85 13.80
C ASP A 169 -22.49 30.44 14.30
N TYR A 170 -22.31 30.23 15.60
CA TYR A 170 -22.58 28.94 16.25
C TYR A 170 -23.99 28.88 16.85
N ASP A 171 -24.77 29.95 16.77
CA ASP A 171 -26.19 29.91 17.06
C ASP A 171 -26.94 29.05 16.02
N ARG A 172 -27.81 28.16 16.51
CA ARG A 172 -28.49 27.18 15.66
C ARG A 172 -29.37 27.83 14.60
N GLU A 173 -30.16 28.83 14.97
CA GLU A 173 -31.11 29.48 14.05
C GLU A 173 -30.33 30.27 12.99
N SER A 174 -29.36 31.08 13.41
CA SER A 174 -28.54 31.86 12.49
C SER A 174 -27.72 30.99 11.53
N LEU A 175 -27.11 29.92 12.03
CA LEU A 175 -26.33 28.99 11.20
C LEU A 175 -27.22 28.26 10.19
N SER A 176 -28.41 27.81 10.62
CA SER A 176 -29.35 27.15 9.72
C SER A 176 -29.79 28.09 8.60
N GLU A 177 -30.10 29.35 8.91
CA GLU A 177 -30.46 30.36 7.90
C GLU A 177 -29.34 30.61 6.89
N LYS A 178 -28.09 30.75 7.36
CA LYS A 178 -26.92 30.91 6.46
C LYS A 178 -26.73 29.70 5.55
N ILE A 179 -26.86 28.49 6.10
CA ILE A 179 -26.75 27.24 5.32
C ILE A 179 -27.86 27.17 4.27
N ASP A 180 -29.11 27.48 4.63
CA ASP A 180 -30.25 27.45 3.70
C ASP A 180 -30.08 28.46 2.56
N GLU A 181 -29.57 29.67 2.86
CA GLU A 181 -29.26 30.66 1.84
C GLU A 181 -28.17 30.16 0.88
N MET A 182 -27.07 29.61 1.41
CA MET A 182 -25.94 29.16 0.60
C MET A 182 -26.28 27.92 -0.25
N ILE A 183 -27.00 26.96 0.32
CA ILE A 183 -27.55 25.83 -0.44
C ILE A 183 -28.54 26.33 -1.48
N GLY A 184 -29.31 27.39 -1.22
CA GLY A 184 -30.19 27.99 -2.22
C GLY A 184 -29.45 28.51 -3.47
N LYS A 185 -28.21 28.99 -3.32
CA LYS A 185 -27.39 29.60 -4.38
C LYS A 185 -26.35 28.65 -5.00
N SER A 186 -26.02 27.55 -4.33
CA SER A 186 -24.93 26.65 -4.71
C SER A 186 -25.35 25.18 -4.72
N ASP A 187 -24.50 24.33 -5.32
CA ASP A 187 -24.68 22.88 -5.38
C ASP A 187 -23.78 22.15 -4.38
N LEU A 188 -22.61 22.73 -4.08
CA LEU A 188 -21.69 22.28 -3.04
C LEU A 188 -21.47 23.39 -2.00
N LEU A 189 -21.81 23.12 -0.75
CA LEU A 189 -21.48 23.98 0.40
C LEU A 189 -20.33 23.35 1.19
N LEU A 190 -19.26 24.12 1.41
CA LEU A 190 -18.21 23.79 2.37
C LEU A 190 -18.37 24.60 3.65
N LEU A 191 -18.44 23.92 4.78
CA LEU A 191 -18.55 24.50 6.12
C LEU A 191 -17.28 24.20 6.91
N SER A 192 -16.55 25.24 7.33
CA SER A 192 -15.42 25.11 8.26
C SER A 192 -15.88 25.32 9.69
N TYR A 193 -16.10 24.25 10.43
CA TYR A 193 -16.81 24.26 11.71
C TYR A 193 -15.90 23.85 12.88
N GLU A 194 -15.52 24.80 13.73
CA GLU A 194 -14.65 24.55 14.88
C GLU A 194 -15.49 24.16 16.11
N ILE A 195 -15.41 22.90 16.51
CA ILE A 195 -16.08 22.32 17.68
C ILE A 195 -15.40 22.77 18.97
N GLU A 196 -14.07 22.91 18.98
CA GLU A 196 -13.27 23.36 20.14
C GLU A 196 -13.52 22.53 21.41
N GLY A 197 -13.90 21.27 21.27
CA GLY A 197 -14.28 20.38 22.38
C GLY A 197 -15.55 20.81 23.13
N ASP A 198 -16.38 21.71 22.59
CA ASP A 198 -17.69 22.07 23.14
C ASP A 198 -18.78 21.11 22.62
N PRO A 199 -19.34 20.23 23.47
CA PRO A 199 -20.38 19.29 23.04
C PRO A 199 -21.61 19.98 22.46
N LYS A 200 -21.90 21.22 22.87
CA LYS A 200 -23.06 21.97 22.36
C LYS A 200 -22.88 22.32 20.89
N ARG A 201 -21.68 22.70 20.45
CA ARG A 201 -21.41 23.00 19.04
C ARG A 201 -21.60 21.77 18.18
N LEU A 202 -21.05 20.63 18.62
CA LEU A 202 -21.28 19.37 17.94
C LEU A 202 -22.79 19.05 17.86
N ASP A 203 -23.50 19.08 18.99
CA ASP A 203 -24.93 18.79 19.01
C ASP A 203 -25.72 19.77 18.11
N THR A 204 -25.35 21.06 18.06
CA THR A 204 -25.95 22.06 17.16
C THR A 204 -25.77 21.69 15.69
N ILE A 205 -24.54 21.41 15.24
CA ILE A 205 -24.33 21.07 13.82
C ILE A 205 -25.03 19.75 13.48
N LEU A 206 -25.03 18.76 14.38
CA LEU A 206 -25.72 17.49 14.16
C LEU A 206 -27.23 17.64 14.04
N GLU A 207 -27.85 18.47 14.86
CA GLU A 207 -29.28 18.78 14.75
C GLU A 207 -29.62 19.43 13.41
N ILE A 208 -28.79 20.36 12.93
CA ILE A 208 -28.98 21.02 11.63
C ILE A 208 -28.83 20.00 10.49
N LEU A 209 -27.76 19.21 10.49
CA LEU A 209 -27.48 18.21 9.46
C LEU A 209 -28.50 17.05 9.48
N GLY A 210 -29.04 16.70 10.65
CA GLY A 210 -30.05 15.63 10.80
C GLY A 210 -31.39 15.94 10.13
N GLN A 211 -31.71 17.21 9.90
CA GLN A 211 -32.98 17.67 9.29
C GLN A 211 -32.88 17.86 7.77
N ARG A 212 -31.74 17.52 7.18
CA ARG A 212 -31.37 17.84 5.80
C ARG A 212 -31.42 16.61 4.88
N GLU A 213 -31.83 16.82 3.63
CA GLU A 213 -31.92 15.77 2.61
C GLU A 213 -30.70 15.74 1.67
N GLU A 214 -29.85 16.76 1.77
CA GLU A 214 -28.59 16.87 1.04
C GLU A 214 -27.61 15.74 1.39
N ASN A 215 -26.70 15.45 0.47
CA ASN A 215 -25.56 14.60 0.75
C ASN A 215 -24.67 15.28 1.80
N ILE A 216 -24.15 14.52 2.75
CA ILE A 216 -23.30 15.05 3.81
C ILE A 216 -21.98 14.29 3.83
N MET A 217 -20.88 15.03 3.90
CA MET A 217 -19.56 14.51 4.21
C MET A 217 -18.99 15.30 5.38
N MET A 218 -18.57 14.63 6.46
CA MET A 218 -18.01 15.27 7.63
C MET A 218 -16.73 14.56 8.07
N PHE A 219 -15.64 15.31 8.22
CA PHE A 219 -14.35 14.78 8.68
C PHE A 219 -13.52 15.88 9.36
N PRO A 220 -12.58 15.54 10.25
CA PRO A 220 -11.72 16.53 10.87
C PRO A 220 -10.43 16.74 10.06
N LYS A 221 -9.85 17.93 10.14
CA LYS A 221 -8.56 18.26 9.53
C LYS A 221 -7.35 17.82 10.38
N THR A 222 -7.59 17.36 11.61
CA THR A 222 -6.54 16.86 12.52
C THR A 222 -6.98 15.60 13.28
N VAL A 223 -6.00 14.84 13.76
CA VAL A 223 -6.22 13.70 14.67
C VAL A 223 -6.47 14.26 16.08
N SER A 224 -7.59 13.88 16.70
CA SER A 224 -8.04 14.42 17.99
C SER A 224 -8.87 13.39 18.78
N GLY A 225 -9.17 13.68 20.05
CA GLY A 225 -10.08 12.86 20.87
C GLY A 225 -9.57 11.42 21.10
N ASP A 226 -10.50 10.47 21.14
CA ASP A 226 -10.20 9.05 21.43
C ASP A 226 -9.44 8.31 20.29
N ILE A 227 -9.35 8.96 19.12
CA ILE A 227 -8.58 8.50 17.96
C ILE A 227 -7.11 8.91 18.01
N ASP A 228 -6.76 9.92 18.83
CA ASP A 228 -5.39 10.34 19.11
C ASP A 228 -4.69 9.32 20.02
N ARG A 229 -4.28 8.23 19.38
CA ARG A 229 -3.52 7.15 20.00
C ARG A 229 -2.08 7.23 19.55
N LYS A 230 -1.18 6.78 20.41
CA LYS A 230 0.24 6.62 20.07
C LYS A 230 0.37 5.84 18.76
N PHE A 231 1.12 6.42 17.82
CA PHE A 231 1.35 5.97 16.44
C PHE A 231 0.28 6.35 15.40
N ASN A 232 -0.91 6.85 15.78
CA ASN A 232 -1.81 7.48 14.83
C ASN A 232 -1.39 8.94 14.58
N SER A 233 -1.17 9.30 13.33
CA SER A 233 -0.82 10.67 12.95
C SER A 233 -1.47 11.13 11.65
N THR A 234 -2.27 10.27 11.01
CA THR A 234 -2.83 10.56 9.69
C THR A 234 -4.21 9.97 9.47
N ILE A 235 -4.74 9.14 10.36
CA ILE A 235 -6.06 8.53 10.17
C ILE A 235 -7.07 9.25 11.06
N VAL A 236 -8.15 9.69 10.47
CA VAL A 236 -9.26 10.37 11.15
C VAL A 236 -10.60 9.74 10.80
N PRO A 237 -11.65 9.96 11.60
CA PRO A 237 -13.01 9.62 11.22
C PRO A 237 -13.49 10.31 9.96
N ILE A 238 -14.39 9.64 9.25
CA ILE A 238 -15.24 10.27 8.24
C ILE A 238 -16.66 9.73 8.37
N VAL A 239 -17.62 10.64 8.37
CA VAL A 239 -19.05 10.35 8.28
C VAL A 239 -19.54 10.78 6.90
N TYR A 240 -20.34 9.92 6.28
CA TYR A 240 -20.78 10.08 4.91
C TYR A 240 -22.23 9.66 4.78
N ARG A 241 -23.10 10.56 4.32
CA ARG A 241 -24.52 10.31 4.18
C ARG A 241 -24.96 10.62 2.77
N VAL A 242 -25.47 9.59 2.11
CA VAL A 242 -26.07 9.63 0.77
C VAL A 242 -27.37 8.84 0.84
N GLU A 243 -28.38 9.27 0.11
CA GLU A 243 -29.67 8.59 0.09
C GLU A 243 -29.52 7.11 -0.26
N GLY A 244 -30.17 6.24 0.52
CA GLY A 244 -30.17 4.79 0.29
C GLY A 244 -28.88 4.06 0.64
N GLU A 245 -27.83 4.77 1.08
CA GLU A 245 -26.53 4.20 1.37
C GLU A 245 -26.17 4.35 2.87
N ALA A 246 -26.17 3.24 3.60
CA ALA A 246 -25.71 3.18 4.99
C ALA A 246 -24.84 1.94 5.21
N GLY A 247 -23.63 2.14 5.69
CA GLY A 247 -22.67 1.05 5.87
C GLY A 247 -21.26 1.50 6.24
N ILE A 248 -20.28 0.69 5.89
CA ILE A 248 -18.87 0.99 6.10
C ILE A 248 -18.26 1.46 4.78
N LEU A 249 -17.52 2.58 4.82
CA LEU A 249 -16.89 3.14 3.63
C LEU A 249 -15.71 2.29 3.14
N THR A 250 -15.58 2.20 1.82
CA THR A 250 -14.45 1.57 1.12
C THR A 250 -14.15 2.33 -0.17
N SER A 251 -12.99 2.10 -0.77
CA SER A 251 -12.66 2.63 -2.09
C SER A 251 -11.62 1.77 -2.82
N ASP A 252 -11.61 1.84 -4.15
CA ASP A 252 -10.63 1.15 -4.99
C ASP A 252 -9.19 1.66 -4.80
N SER A 253 -9.05 2.90 -4.29
CA SER A 253 -7.74 3.49 -3.94
C SER A 253 -7.08 2.75 -2.77
N THR A 254 -7.87 2.35 -1.76
CA THR A 254 -7.35 1.67 -0.58
C THR A 254 -7.44 0.16 -0.71
N LYS A 255 -8.52 -0.35 -1.33
CA LYS A 255 -8.94 -1.76 -1.34
C LYS A 255 -9.05 -2.32 0.09
N ARG A 256 -9.52 -1.48 1.01
CA ARG A 256 -9.66 -1.77 2.44
C ARG A 256 -11.01 -1.33 2.94
N THR A 257 -11.81 -2.30 3.39
CA THR A 257 -13.02 -2.02 4.15
C THR A 257 -12.72 -1.10 5.34
N GLY A 258 -13.49 -0.04 5.47
CA GLY A 258 -13.40 0.95 6.55
C GLY A 258 -12.33 2.01 6.36
N VAL A 259 -11.62 2.07 5.22
CA VAL A 259 -10.57 3.06 4.97
C VAL A 259 -10.70 3.66 3.58
N VAL A 260 -10.64 4.99 3.49
CA VAL A 260 -10.67 5.76 2.25
C VAL A 260 -9.50 6.75 2.18
N SER A 261 -9.11 7.13 0.97
CA SER A 261 -8.03 8.11 0.74
C SER A 261 -8.62 9.51 0.64
N ASN A 262 -7.89 10.54 1.10
CA ASN A 262 -8.27 11.93 0.88
C ASN A 262 -8.33 12.33 -0.61
N THR A 263 -7.59 11.63 -1.47
CA THR A 263 -7.69 11.79 -2.93
C THR A 263 -9.02 11.33 -3.50
N ASP A 264 -9.78 10.50 -2.77
CA ASP A 264 -11.07 9.94 -3.22
C ASP A 264 -12.19 10.98 -3.15
N ILE A 265 -12.08 11.95 -2.22
CA ILE A 265 -13.11 12.96 -1.96
C ILE A 265 -13.42 13.79 -3.21
N MET A 266 -12.39 14.28 -3.92
CA MET A 266 -12.60 15.06 -5.15
C MET A 266 -13.28 14.23 -6.24
N VAL A 267 -12.89 12.96 -6.40
CA VAL A 267 -13.45 12.07 -7.42
C VAL A 267 -14.92 11.78 -7.10
N ASP A 268 -15.23 11.42 -5.86
CA ASP A 268 -16.60 11.17 -5.42
C ASP A 268 -17.52 12.39 -5.62
N ILE A 269 -17.07 13.59 -5.23
CA ILE A 269 -17.86 14.81 -5.40
C ILE A 269 -18.12 15.09 -6.88
N LEU A 270 -17.08 15.06 -7.73
CA LEU A 270 -17.22 15.40 -9.15
C LEU A 270 -18.06 14.38 -9.93
N GLU A 271 -17.85 13.08 -9.70
CA GLU A 271 -18.67 12.04 -10.34
C GLU A 271 -20.15 12.16 -9.95
N ARG A 272 -20.43 12.54 -8.70
CA ARG A 272 -21.80 12.80 -8.23
C ARG A 272 -22.48 13.98 -8.89
N PHE A 273 -21.72 14.89 -9.50
CA PHE A 273 -22.25 15.97 -10.34
C PHE A 273 -22.09 15.68 -11.84
N GLY A 274 -21.72 14.45 -12.21
CA GLY A 274 -21.53 14.01 -13.60
C GLY A 274 -20.32 14.65 -14.29
N ALA A 275 -19.31 15.07 -13.53
CA ALA A 275 -18.08 15.64 -14.04
C ALA A 275 -17.00 14.55 -14.19
N GLU A 276 -16.44 14.40 -15.40
CA GLU A 276 -15.32 13.49 -15.67
C GLU A 276 -13.97 14.13 -15.31
N GLN A 277 -12.96 13.30 -14.98
CA GLN A 277 -11.60 13.76 -14.69
C GLN A 277 -10.56 12.88 -15.39
N GLU A 278 -9.66 13.49 -16.16
CA GLU A 278 -8.60 12.76 -16.88
C GLU A 278 -7.34 12.46 -16.01
N PHE A 279 -7.17 13.06 -14.81
CA PHE A 279 -5.87 13.05 -14.11
C PHE A 279 -5.88 12.82 -12.59
N ALA A 280 -7.04 12.66 -11.96
CA ALA A 280 -7.12 12.36 -10.53
C ALA A 280 -6.69 10.91 -10.23
N ILE A 281 -6.06 10.71 -9.06
CA ILE A 281 -5.58 9.38 -8.62
C ILE A 281 -6.66 8.67 -7.78
N GLY A 282 -7.58 9.42 -7.18
CA GLY A 282 -8.64 8.89 -6.34
C GLY A 282 -9.66 8.04 -7.08
N ASN A 283 -10.58 7.46 -6.31
CA ASN A 283 -11.70 6.67 -6.82
C ASN A 283 -12.99 7.07 -6.09
N ARG A 284 -14.14 6.71 -6.66
CA ARG A 284 -15.45 6.90 -6.01
C ARG A 284 -15.49 6.26 -4.63
N LEU A 285 -16.23 6.87 -3.70
CA LEU A 285 -16.52 6.25 -2.42
C LEU A 285 -17.61 5.20 -2.59
N GLU A 286 -17.41 4.04 -1.98
CA GLU A 286 -18.38 2.95 -1.97
C GLU A 286 -18.81 2.63 -0.54
N VAL A 287 -20.04 2.13 -0.42
CA VAL A 287 -20.64 1.77 0.86
C VAL A 287 -20.86 0.27 0.91
N GLU A 288 -20.10 -0.42 1.76
CA GLU A 288 -20.33 -1.83 2.08
C GLU A 288 -21.45 -1.92 3.13
N GLN A 289 -22.56 -2.59 2.77
CA GLN A 289 -23.67 -2.79 3.70
C GLN A 289 -23.21 -3.55 4.95
N TYR A 290 -23.61 -3.04 6.11
CA TYR A 290 -23.24 -3.62 7.40
C TYR A 290 -24.40 -3.50 8.39
N ASP A 291 -24.91 -4.66 8.83
CA ASP A 291 -26.10 -4.75 9.70
C ASP A 291 -25.78 -4.52 11.20
N GLY A 292 -24.50 -4.47 11.58
CA GLY A 292 -24.06 -4.31 12.96
C GLY A 292 -23.80 -2.85 13.36
N ASP A 293 -23.15 -2.66 14.51
CA ASP A 293 -22.65 -1.36 14.93
C ASP A 293 -21.46 -0.94 14.04
N LYS A 294 -21.74 -0.06 13.08
CA LYS A 294 -20.75 0.41 12.10
C LYS A 294 -19.59 1.16 12.77
N VAL A 295 -19.87 1.94 13.82
CA VAL A 295 -18.83 2.75 14.49
C VAL A 295 -17.90 1.83 15.26
N GLU A 296 -18.44 0.85 15.99
CA GLU A 296 -17.62 -0.15 16.68
C GLU A 296 -16.82 -1.01 15.70
N ALA A 297 -17.40 -1.38 14.56
CA ALA A 297 -16.67 -2.11 13.52
C ALA A 297 -15.46 -1.31 13.00
N VAL A 298 -15.63 -0.01 12.71
CA VAL A 298 -14.54 0.87 12.30
C VAL A 298 -13.51 1.07 13.42
N ARG A 299 -13.95 1.17 14.68
CA ARG A 299 -13.08 1.22 15.87
C ARG A 299 -12.21 -0.03 16.01
N GLU A 300 -12.78 -1.21 15.79
CA GLU A 300 -12.06 -2.48 15.79
C GLU A 300 -11.04 -2.57 14.64
N ILE A 301 -11.41 -2.11 13.44
CA ILE A 301 -10.53 -2.05 12.27
C ILE A 301 -9.30 -1.19 12.58
N MET A 302 -9.51 0.03 13.10
CA MET A 302 -8.40 0.91 13.48
C MET A 302 -7.51 0.29 14.56
N THR A 303 -8.13 -0.30 15.58
CA THR A 303 -7.39 -0.97 16.67
C THR A 303 -6.52 -2.11 16.13
N GLY A 304 -7.04 -2.88 15.16
CA GLY A 304 -6.27 -3.89 14.44
C GLY A 304 -5.05 -3.32 13.72
N PHE A 305 -5.19 -2.19 13.02
CA PHE A 305 -4.08 -1.53 12.34
C PHE A 305 -3.00 -1.05 13.31
N LEU A 306 -3.37 -0.37 14.39
CA LEU A 306 -2.41 0.13 15.38
C LEU A 306 -1.66 -1.02 16.06
N ASN A 307 -2.36 -2.11 16.38
CA ASN A 307 -1.74 -3.31 16.94
C ASN A 307 -0.74 -3.94 15.97
N LEU A 308 -1.11 -4.07 14.69
CA LEU A 308 -0.24 -4.64 13.66
C LEU A 308 1.00 -3.77 13.40
N ASP A 309 0.89 -2.44 13.49
CA ASP A 309 2.06 -1.56 13.40
C ASP A 309 3.06 -1.84 14.54
N ILE A 310 2.59 -1.95 15.78
CA ILE A 310 3.44 -2.30 16.93
C ILE A 310 4.09 -3.68 16.74
N VAL A 311 3.27 -4.68 16.41
CA VAL A 311 3.69 -6.07 16.19
C VAL A 311 4.74 -6.15 15.08
N LYS A 312 4.56 -5.41 13.98
CA LYS A 312 5.48 -5.36 12.85
C LYS A 312 6.87 -4.93 13.26
N TYR A 313 7.00 -3.84 14.01
CA TYR A 313 8.31 -3.38 14.48
C TYR A 313 8.92 -4.34 15.50
N LEU A 314 8.12 -4.87 16.44
CA LEU A 314 8.58 -5.81 17.46
C LEU A 314 9.12 -7.10 16.85
N PHE A 315 8.34 -7.77 16.00
CA PHE A 315 8.74 -9.06 15.41
C PHE A 315 9.85 -8.90 14.37
N ARG A 316 9.89 -7.78 13.66
CA ARG A 316 11.07 -7.42 12.84
C ARG A 316 12.33 -7.33 13.70
N ALA A 317 12.26 -6.70 14.87
CA ALA A 317 13.39 -6.61 15.78
C ALA A 317 13.83 -8.00 16.26
N VAL A 318 12.88 -8.91 16.54
CA VAL A 318 13.19 -10.32 16.89
C VAL A 318 13.91 -11.05 15.76
N VAL A 319 13.43 -10.92 14.51
CA VAL A 319 14.07 -11.52 13.32
C VAL A 319 15.51 -11.03 13.19
N ILE A 320 15.72 -9.71 13.25
CA ILE A 320 17.04 -9.08 13.13
C ILE A 320 17.95 -9.53 14.28
N ALA A 321 17.47 -9.50 15.52
CA ALA A 321 18.24 -9.88 16.70
C ALA A 321 18.66 -11.35 16.64
N ALA A 322 17.76 -12.28 16.29
CA ALA A 322 18.08 -13.69 16.19
C ALA A 322 19.18 -13.95 15.13
N GLN A 323 19.11 -13.28 13.98
CA GLN A 323 20.16 -13.38 12.95
C GLN A 323 21.48 -12.80 13.43
N LEU A 324 21.48 -11.60 14.01
CA LEU A 324 22.71 -10.98 14.51
C LEU A 324 23.37 -11.80 15.61
N VAL A 325 22.57 -12.38 16.53
CA VAL A 325 23.07 -13.29 17.57
C VAL A 325 23.69 -14.55 16.94
N ALA A 326 23.02 -15.19 15.99
CA ALA A 326 23.55 -16.36 15.30
C ALA A 326 24.88 -16.04 14.58
N ILE A 327 24.92 -14.92 13.84
CA ILE A 327 26.12 -14.46 13.12
C ILE A 327 27.26 -14.15 14.11
N ALA A 328 26.98 -13.43 15.19
CA ALA A 328 27.98 -13.08 16.20
C ALA A 328 28.58 -14.33 16.86
N LEU A 329 27.75 -15.35 17.15
CA LEU A 329 28.21 -16.63 17.69
C LEU A 329 29.08 -17.40 16.67
N LEU A 330 28.71 -17.41 15.39
CA LEU A 330 29.52 -18.01 14.31
C LEU A 330 30.89 -17.34 14.21
N LEU A 331 30.93 -16.01 14.18
CA LEU A 331 32.17 -15.24 14.05
C LEU A 331 33.11 -15.45 15.25
N ARG A 332 32.54 -15.70 16.44
CA ARG A 332 33.29 -16.03 17.66
C ARG A 332 33.64 -17.52 17.79
N GLY A 333 33.30 -18.35 16.80
CA GLY A 333 33.53 -19.80 16.84
C GLY A 333 32.78 -20.52 17.97
N LYS A 334 31.70 -19.92 18.49
CA LYS A 334 30.86 -20.49 19.55
C LYS A 334 29.79 -21.40 18.95
N LYS A 335 29.32 -22.39 19.75
CA LYS A 335 28.20 -23.25 19.35
C LYS A 335 26.93 -22.42 19.23
N ILE A 336 26.11 -22.74 18.23
CA ILE A 336 24.83 -22.09 17.97
C ILE A 336 23.74 -23.12 18.17
N SER A 337 22.75 -22.77 18.99
CA SER A 337 21.55 -23.59 19.10
C SER A 337 20.78 -23.52 17.78
N PRO A 338 20.39 -24.66 17.16
CA PRO A 338 19.54 -24.68 15.97
C PRO A 338 18.25 -23.88 16.16
N SER A 339 17.73 -23.77 17.38
CA SER A 339 16.53 -22.98 17.69
C SER A 339 16.69 -21.50 17.37
N ILE A 340 17.90 -20.93 17.51
CA ILE A 340 18.17 -19.53 17.13
C ILE A 340 18.13 -19.38 15.61
N ILE A 341 18.60 -20.39 14.86
CA ILE A 341 18.56 -20.41 13.39
C ILE A 341 17.12 -20.56 12.89
N PHE A 342 16.30 -21.39 13.55
CA PHE A 342 14.89 -21.58 13.18
C PHE A 342 14.00 -20.40 13.54
N MET A 343 14.33 -19.63 14.59
CA MET A 343 13.45 -18.58 15.12
C MET A 343 12.94 -17.59 14.06
N PRO A 344 13.77 -16.99 13.18
CA PRO A 344 13.27 -16.06 12.15
C PRO A 344 12.25 -16.68 11.20
N ILE A 345 12.55 -17.85 10.64
CA ILE A 345 11.70 -18.49 9.62
C ILE A 345 10.43 -19.09 10.23
N VAL A 346 10.50 -19.58 11.47
CA VAL A 346 9.34 -20.09 12.20
C VAL A 346 8.43 -18.93 12.60
N LEU A 347 8.98 -17.80 13.06
CA LEU A 347 8.19 -16.63 13.41
C LEU A 347 7.38 -16.13 12.20
N ILE A 348 8.02 -16.01 11.04
CA ILE A 348 7.34 -15.66 9.78
C ILE A 348 6.20 -16.64 9.47
N ALA A 349 6.47 -17.95 9.48
CA ALA A 349 5.45 -18.96 9.19
C ALA A 349 4.28 -18.96 10.18
N VAL A 350 4.56 -18.82 11.48
CA VAL A 350 3.53 -18.79 12.53
C VAL A 350 2.66 -17.54 12.41
N THR A 351 3.24 -16.38 12.09
CA THR A 351 2.46 -15.15 11.92
C THR A 351 1.53 -15.18 10.71
N LEU A 352 1.93 -15.87 9.63
CA LEU A 352 1.08 -16.13 8.48
C LEU A 352 -0.10 -17.05 8.86
N ILE A 353 0.17 -18.10 9.65
CA ILE A 353 -0.89 -18.98 10.16
C ILE A 353 -1.87 -18.21 11.03
N PHE A 354 -1.40 -17.40 11.99
CA PHE A 354 -2.30 -16.61 12.83
C PHE A 354 -2.94 -15.43 12.11
N GLY A 355 -2.49 -15.10 10.89
CA GLY A 355 -3.18 -14.17 10.00
C GLY A 355 -4.56 -14.67 9.55
N THR A 356 -4.86 -15.97 9.65
CA THR A 356 -6.21 -16.51 9.39
C THR A 356 -7.20 -16.28 10.54
N THR A 357 -6.75 -15.62 11.61
CA THR A 357 -7.54 -15.38 12.82
C THR A 357 -7.67 -13.88 13.07
N SER A 358 -8.71 -13.46 13.77
CA SER A 358 -8.88 -12.07 14.23
C SER A 358 -8.01 -11.70 15.43
N LEU A 359 -7.02 -12.52 15.79
CA LEU A 359 -6.22 -12.35 16.99
C LEU A 359 -5.44 -11.02 16.99
N SER A 360 -5.12 -10.47 15.82
CA SER A 360 -4.44 -9.17 15.65
C SER A 360 -5.19 -8.00 16.30
N ARG A 361 -6.51 -8.12 16.52
CA ARG A 361 -7.32 -7.14 17.25
C ARG A 361 -6.95 -7.04 18.73
N HIS A 362 -6.32 -8.07 19.31
CA HIS A 362 -5.90 -8.09 20.70
C HIS A 362 -4.37 -8.16 20.82
N LEU A 363 -3.72 -7.01 21.02
CA LEU A 363 -2.27 -6.86 21.02
C LEU A 363 -1.52 -7.88 21.89
N PHE A 364 -1.83 -7.94 23.19
CA PHE A 364 -1.10 -8.79 24.12
C PHE A 364 -1.33 -10.30 23.87
N PRO A 365 -2.58 -10.78 23.69
CA PRO A 365 -2.81 -12.17 23.27
C PRO A 365 -2.10 -12.52 21.96
N TYR A 366 -2.14 -11.64 20.95
CA TYR A 366 -1.47 -11.87 19.68
C TYR A 366 0.04 -12.05 19.85
N ILE A 367 0.69 -11.15 20.58
CA ILE A 367 2.13 -11.21 20.85
C ILE A 367 2.46 -12.49 21.63
N ALA A 368 1.72 -12.76 22.72
CA ALA A 368 2.00 -13.89 23.60
C ALA A 368 1.87 -15.24 22.89
N VAL A 369 0.76 -15.45 22.18
CA VAL A 369 0.48 -16.70 21.48
C VAL A 369 1.42 -16.88 20.30
N THR A 370 1.63 -15.83 19.49
CA THR A 370 2.50 -15.91 18.32
C THR A 370 3.95 -16.14 18.72
N PHE A 371 4.50 -15.30 19.60
CA PHE A 371 5.88 -15.43 20.04
C PHE A 371 6.11 -16.73 20.82
N GLY A 372 5.20 -17.09 21.74
CA GLY A 372 5.27 -18.33 22.50
C GLY A 372 5.26 -19.57 21.61
N THR A 373 4.37 -19.61 20.61
CA THR A 373 4.31 -20.69 19.62
C THR A 373 5.59 -20.75 18.78
N SER A 374 6.11 -19.61 18.33
CA SER A 374 7.35 -19.56 17.54
C SER A 374 8.56 -20.04 18.33
N VAL A 375 8.69 -19.64 19.60
CA VAL A 375 9.76 -20.11 20.48
C VAL A 375 9.65 -21.61 20.74
N ALA A 376 8.45 -22.09 21.11
CA ALA A 376 8.21 -23.51 21.37
C ALA A 376 8.51 -24.38 20.14
N ALA A 377 8.00 -23.98 18.96
CA ALA A 377 8.26 -24.65 17.70
C ALA A 377 9.75 -24.63 17.32
N SER A 378 10.44 -23.51 17.50
CA SER A 378 11.88 -23.41 17.23
C SER A 378 12.73 -24.28 18.15
N ILE A 379 12.34 -24.41 19.43
CA ILE A 379 12.97 -25.32 20.39
C ILE A 379 12.72 -26.77 19.99
N TYR A 380 11.47 -27.11 19.67
CA TYR A 380 11.09 -28.46 19.25
C TYR A 380 11.84 -28.89 17.99
N LEU A 381 11.79 -28.08 16.93
CA LEU A 381 12.49 -28.35 15.67
C LEU A 381 14.00 -28.39 15.88
N GLY A 382 14.54 -27.48 16.70
CA GLY A 382 15.97 -27.47 17.01
C GLY A 382 16.48 -28.70 17.77
N ARG A 383 15.61 -29.40 18.51
CA ARG A 383 15.96 -30.63 19.24
C ARG A 383 15.66 -31.90 18.47
N LYS A 384 14.57 -31.94 17.71
CA LYS A 384 14.04 -33.17 17.09
C LYS A 384 14.23 -33.25 15.59
N ALA A 385 14.42 -32.11 14.92
CA ALA A 385 14.46 -32.02 13.46
C ALA A 385 15.46 -30.96 12.98
N ALA A 386 16.61 -30.80 13.65
CA ALA A 386 17.61 -29.82 13.26
C ALA A 386 18.33 -30.24 11.98
N SER A 387 17.78 -29.84 10.82
CA SER A 387 18.35 -30.15 9.51
C SER A 387 18.01 -29.09 8.47
N SER A 388 18.80 -29.04 7.39
CA SER A 388 18.50 -28.21 6.22
C SER A 388 17.18 -28.61 5.53
N LYS A 389 16.79 -29.89 5.60
CA LYS A 389 15.50 -30.38 5.07
C LYS A 389 14.30 -29.77 5.79
N THR A 390 14.44 -29.49 7.08
CA THR A 390 13.39 -28.82 7.87
C THR A 390 13.21 -27.38 7.43
N ILE A 391 14.31 -26.69 7.12
CA ILE A 391 14.28 -25.34 6.54
C ILE A 391 13.60 -25.36 5.18
N ASP A 392 13.92 -26.35 4.33
CA ASP A 392 13.27 -26.54 3.03
C ASP A 392 11.76 -26.77 3.18
N ALA A 393 11.33 -27.58 4.16
CA ALA A 393 9.91 -27.84 4.43
C ALA A 393 9.16 -26.58 4.86
N ILE A 394 9.75 -25.76 5.75
CA ILE A 394 9.17 -24.47 6.15
C ILE A 394 9.10 -23.53 4.95
N ALA A 395 10.14 -23.47 4.12
CA ALA A 395 10.14 -22.63 2.92
C ALA A 395 9.04 -23.03 1.92
N ILE A 396 8.83 -24.33 1.68
CA ILE A 396 7.72 -24.83 0.85
C ILE A 396 6.39 -24.40 1.46
N PHE A 397 6.17 -24.64 2.75
CA PHE A 397 4.95 -24.27 3.44
C PHE A 397 4.67 -22.77 3.29
N THR A 398 5.64 -21.91 3.63
CA THR A 398 5.51 -20.46 3.54
C THR A 398 5.22 -20.00 2.11
N ASN A 399 5.91 -20.55 1.11
CA ASN A 399 5.70 -20.17 -0.28
C ASN A 399 4.30 -20.55 -0.78
N VAL A 400 3.87 -21.78 -0.51
CA VAL A 400 2.53 -22.27 -0.87
C VAL A 400 1.44 -21.49 -0.13
N PHE A 401 1.66 -21.16 1.14
CA PHE A 401 0.71 -20.38 1.93
C PHE A 401 0.49 -18.99 1.31
N ILE A 402 1.57 -18.26 1.01
CA ILE A 402 1.49 -16.95 0.38
C ILE A 402 0.80 -17.05 -1.00
N PHE A 403 1.18 -18.04 -1.81
CA PHE A 403 0.53 -18.28 -3.11
C PHE A 403 -0.97 -18.56 -2.97
N ALA A 404 -1.37 -19.41 -2.03
CA ALA A 404 -2.77 -19.80 -1.87
C ALA A 404 -3.63 -18.62 -1.40
N PHE A 405 -3.20 -17.90 -0.37
CA PHE A 405 -3.98 -16.80 0.19
C PHE A 405 -3.98 -15.54 -0.68
N MET A 406 -3.01 -15.37 -1.59
CA MET A 406 -3.12 -14.34 -2.63
C MET A 406 -4.39 -14.50 -3.49
N PHE A 407 -4.86 -15.73 -3.73
CA PHE A 407 -6.05 -16.00 -4.53
C PHE A 407 -7.31 -16.25 -3.70
N LEU A 408 -7.17 -16.77 -2.48
CA LEU A 408 -8.31 -17.10 -1.63
C LEU A 408 -8.80 -15.89 -0.84
N ASP A 409 -7.89 -15.23 -0.12
CA ASP A 409 -8.19 -14.10 0.74
C ASP A 409 -6.89 -13.39 1.11
N PHE A 410 -6.65 -12.24 0.49
CA PHE A 410 -5.43 -11.46 0.72
C PHE A 410 -5.39 -10.85 2.13
N GLU A 411 -6.54 -10.66 2.80
CA GLU A 411 -6.60 -10.13 4.17
C GLU A 411 -5.86 -11.00 5.17
N VAL A 412 -5.81 -12.31 4.94
CA VAL A 412 -4.99 -13.23 5.74
C VAL A 412 -3.51 -12.84 5.71
N LEU A 413 -2.99 -12.40 4.56
CA LEU A 413 -1.61 -11.97 4.45
C LEU A 413 -1.38 -10.65 5.18
N TYR A 414 -2.32 -9.71 5.09
CA TYR A 414 -2.24 -8.42 5.76
C TYR A 414 -2.30 -8.53 7.29
N ASN A 415 -2.97 -9.55 7.82
CA ASN A 415 -3.02 -9.88 9.25
C ASN A 415 -1.74 -10.56 9.80
N SER A 416 -0.68 -10.62 8.99
CA SER A 416 0.66 -11.05 9.42
C SER A 416 1.62 -9.87 9.52
N PHE A 417 2.60 -9.92 10.43
CA PHE A 417 3.55 -8.80 10.58
C PHE A 417 4.39 -8.55 9.32
N VAL A 418 4.67 -9.60 8.52
CA VAL A 418 5.39 -9.47 7.25
C VAL A 418 4.50 -8.96 6.14
N GLY A 419 3.20 -9.24 6.14
CA GLY A 419 2.28 -8.79 5.08
C GLY A 419 1.59 -7.45 5.37
N TYR A 420 1.56 -7.01 6.62
CA TYR A 420 0.90 -5.77 7.02
C TYR A 420 1.45 -4.53 6.30
N ASN A 421 0.57 -3.84 5.59
CA ASN A 421 0.80 -2.50 5.04
C ASN A 421 0.45 -1.49 6.14
N SER A 422 1.37 -0.58 6.48
CA SER A 422 1.07 0.44 7.50
C SER A 422 0.08 1.44 6.91
N ILE A 423 -1.19 1.22 7.22
CA ILE A 423 -2.32 2.08 6.80
C ILE A 423 -2.13 3.47 7.41
N VAL A 424 -1.61 3.53 8.63
CA VAL A 424 -1.29 4.77 9.36
C VAL A 424 -0.13 5.52 8.72
N ALA A 425 0.81 4.83 8.06
CA ALA A 425 1.81 5.51 7.25
C ALA A 425 1.23 6.08 5.94
N ALA A 426 0.12 5.49 5.48
CA ALA A 426 -0.51 5.73 4.17
C ALA A 426 0.47 5.70 2.99
N LEU A 427 1.60 4.96 3.13
CA LEU A 427 2.59 4.76 2.07
C LEU A 427 2.07 3.79 1.00
N ARG A 428 1.29 2.80 1.43
CA ARG A 428 0.67 1.77 0.59
C ARG A 428 -0.51 1.20 1.37
N PHE A 429 -1.68 1.09 0.74
CA PHE A 429 -2.86 0.48 1.36
C PHE A 429 -2.99 -1.02 1.03
N TYR A 430 -2.67 -1.42 -0.21
CA TYR A 430 -2.83 -2.80 -0.71
C TYR A 430 -1.59 -3.33 -1.45
N GLY A 431 -1.64 -4.59 -1.86
CA GLY A 431 -0.56 -5.31 -2.54
C GLY A 431 0.53 -5.79 -1.59
N TYR A 432 1.52 -6.50 -2.13
CA TYR A 432 2.65 -6.96 -1.31
C TYR A 432 3.46 -5.77 -0.82
N ASN A 433 3.70 -5.70 0.49
CA ASN A 433 4.79 -4.87 1.01
C ASN A 433 6.16 -5.51 0.68
N ASN A 434 7.24 -4.80 0.97
CA ASN A 434 8.60 -5.27 0.66
C ASN A 434 9.06 -6.43 1.57
N ASP A 435 8.47 -6.59 2.76
CA ASP A 435 8.80 -7.65 3.72
C ASP A 435 8.25 -9.00 3.22
N ILE A 436 6.94 -9.11 2.98
CA ILE A 436 6.32 -10.34 2.44
C ILE A 436 6.78 -10.65 1.02
N MET A 437 7.01 -9.63 0.17
CA MET A 437 7.64 -9.82 -1.14
C MET A 437 9.01 -10.50 -0.98
N GLY A 438 9.81 -10.06 -0.01
CA GLY A 438 11.13 -10.63 0.24
C GLY A 438 11.07 -12.07 0.71
N VAL A 439 10.15 -12.36 1.64
CA VAL A 439 9.87 -13.74 2.10
C VAL A 439 9.44 -14.62 0.93
N PHE A 440 8.53 -14.12 0.09
CA PHE A 440 7.96 -14.89 -1.00
C PHE A 440 8.99 -15.24 -2.07
N LEU A 441 9.85 -14.29 -2.47
CA LEU A 441 10.93 -14.55 -3.42
C LEU A 441 12.04 -15.43 -2.81
N GLY A 442 12.41 -15.21 -1.54
CA GLY A 442 13.42 -16.02 -0.85
C GLY A 442 13.01 -17.49 -0.68
N THR A 443 11.76 -17.72 -0.26
CA THR A 443 11.18 -19.06 -0.21
C THR A 443 10.99 -19.62 -1.62
N GLY A 444 10.60 -18.79 -2.58
CA GLY A 444 10.39 -19.17 -3.97
C GLY A 444 11.65 -19.72 -4.64
N MET A 445 12.82 -19.10 -4.42
CA MET A 445 14.11 -19.61 -4.87
C MET A 445 14.49 -20.91 -4.18
N THR A 446 14.22 -21.03 -2.88
CA THR A 446 14.48 -22.26 -2.12
C THR A 446 13.70 -23.45 -2.70
N VAL A 447 12.40 -23.25 -2.95
CA VAL A 447 11.51 -24.23 -3.60
C VAL A 447 12.01 -24.54 -5.02
N TYR A 448 12.38 -23.53 -5.80
CA TYR A 448 12.89 -23.71 -7.16
C TYR A 448 14.12 -24.61 -7.19
N PHE A 449 15.15 -24.32 -6.39
CA PHE A 449 16.38 -25.12 -6.40
C PHE A 449 16.17 -26.54 -5.90
N LEU A 450 15.25 -26.72 -4.94
CA LEU A 450 14.84 -28.05 -4.48
C LEU A 450 14.16 -28.84 -5.60
N ALA A 451 13.21 -28.24 -6.30
CA ALA A 451 12.50 -28.85 -7.42
C ALA A 451 13.45 -29.14 -8.60
N SER A 452 14.30 -28.18 -8.98
CA SER A 452 15.33 -28.32 -10.02
C SER A 452 16.24 -29.54 -9.78
N SER A 453 16.56 -29.86 -8.53
CA SER A 453 17.37 -31.04 -8.20
C SER A 453 16.66 -32.39 -8.40
N ARG A 454 15.33 -32.40 -8.47
CA ARG A 454 14.48 -33.61 -8.52
C ARG A 454 13.75 -33.78 -9.84
N VAL A 455 13.51 -32.70 -10.56
CA VAL A 455 12.73 -32.67 -11.80
C VAL A 455 13.60 -33.12 -12.98
N GLY A 456 13.20 -34.21 -13.64
CA GLY A 456 13.87 -34.68 -14.85
C GLY A 456 13.77 -33.68 -16.01
N LYS A 457 14.72 -33.72 -16.97
CA LYS A 457 14.83 -32.75 -18.08
C LYS A 457 13.50 -32.49 -18.82
N LYS A 458 12.67 -33.52 -19.00
CA LYS A 458 11.37 -33.45 -19.70
C LYS A 458 10.31 -32.60 -18.99
N TYR A 459 10.46 -32.37 -17.70
CA TYR A 459 9.50 -31.63 -16.86
C TYR A 459 10.01 -30.25 -16.44
N ARG A 460 11.15 -29.80 -16.97
CA ARG A 460 11.72 -28.48 -16.66
C ARG A 460 10.78 -27.32 -17.00
N ILE A 461 9.87 -27.51 -17.95
CA ILE A 461 8.84 -26.51 -18.27
C ILE A 461 8.00 -26.12 -17.04
N ILE A 462 7.79 -27.04 -16.08
CA ILE A 462 7.08 -26.77 -14.83
C ILE A 462 7.83 -25.72 -13.99
N LEU A 463 9.16 -25.77 -13.99
CA LEU A 463 9.99 -24.78 -13.29
C LEU A 463 9.87 -23.40 -13.92
N THR A 464 9.81 -23.33 -15.25
CA THR A 464 9.56 -22.07 -15.99
C THR A 464 8.18 -21.52 -15.65
N LEU A 465 7.13 -22.34 -15.73
CA LEU A 465 5.76 -21.94 -15.40
C LEU A 465 5.66 -21.43 -13.95
N TYR A 466 6.32 -22.10 -13.02
CA TYR A 466 6.39 -21.67 -11.63
C TYR A 466 7.07 -20.31 -11.47
N THR A 467 8.21 -20.08 -12.14
CA THR A 467 8.86 -18.74 -12.11
C THR A 467 8.01 -17.67 -12.78
N THR A 468 7.26 -18.00 -13.84
CA THR A 468 6.31 -17.08 -14.45
C THR A 468 5.16 -16.76 -13.50
N ALA A 469 4.63 -17.74 -12.77
CA ALA A 469 3.59 -17.51 -11.76
C ALA A 469 4.09 -16.58 -10.65
N LEU A 470 5.37 -16.72 -10.23
CA LEU A 470 5.99 -15.78 -9.28
C LEU A 470 6.09 -14.35 -9.84
N VAL A 471 6.34 -14.17 -11.13
CA VAL A 471 6.33 -12.83 -11.76
C VAL A 471 4.90 -12.27 -11.80
N VAL A 472 3.95 -13.05 -12.30
CA VAL A 472 2.54 -12.64 -12.43
C VAL A 472 1.94 -12.26 -11.08
N SER A 473 2.33 -12.94 -10.00
CA SER A 473 1.83 -12.63 -8.64
C SER A 473 2.12 -11.20 -8.15
N HIS A 474 3.03 -10.46 -8.78
CA HIS A 474 3.39 -9.08 -8.40
C HIS A 474 2.75 -8.00 -9.29
N THR A 475 1.91 -8.38 -10.26
CA THR A 475 1.20 -7.42 -11.12
C THR A 475 0.01 -6.79 -10.39
N GLU A 476 -0.52 -5.70 -10.94
CA GLU A 476 -1.59 -4.89 -10.34
C GLU A 476 -2.86 -5.68 -10.00
N GLY A 477 -3.19 -6.71 -10.77
CA GLY A 477 -4.35 -7.58 -10.53
C GLY A 477 -4.18 -8.61 -9.41
N TYR A 478 -2.99 -8.72 -8.81
CA TYR A 478 -2.70 -9.67 -7.74
C TYR A 478 -1.99 -8.95 -6.56
N GLY A 479 -0.80 -9.39 -6.17
CA GLY A 479 -0.03 -8.78 -5.09
C GLY A 479 0.75 -7.54 -5.51
N SER A 480 0.07 -6.58 -6.16
CA SER A 480 0.60 -5.32 -6.72
C SER A 480 1.83 -4.79 -5.97
N ASN A 481 3.01 -4.97 -6.57
CA ASN A 481 4.26 -4.43 -6.06
C ASN A 481 5.23 -4.24 -7.21
N PHE A 482 5.39 -2.99 -7.65
CA PHE A 482 6.23 -2.66 -8.79
C PHE A 482 7.70 -3.08 -8.61
N GLY A 483 8.32 -2.76 -7.48
CA GLY A 483 9.71 -3.17 -7.20
C GLY A 483 9.85 -4.69 -7.07
N GLY A 484 8.82 -5.37 -6.61
CA GLY A 484 8.69 -6.83 -6.57
C GLY A 484 8.52 -7.46 -7.95
N LEU A 485 7.75 -6.85 -8.86
CA LEU A 485 7.63 -7.27 -10.26
C LEU A 485 8.98 -7.22 -10.96
N MET A 486 9.71 -6.13 -10.79
CA MET A 486 11.05 -5.98 -11.34
C MET A 486 12.03 -7.01 -10.75
N THR A 487 12.00 -7.20 -9.44
CA THR A 487 12.87 -8.15 -8.72
C THR A 487 12.58 -9.60 -9.11
N SER A 488 11.31 -9.98 -9.16
CA SER A 488 10.86 -11.32 -9.55
C SER A 488 11.17 -11.61 -11.02
N THR A 489 11.08 -10.61 -11.90
CA THR A 489 11.45 -10.74 -13.31
C THR A 489 12.95 -10.98 -13.48
N PHE A 490 13.79 -10.20 -12.79
CA PHE A 490 15.24 -10.45 -12.73
C PHE A 490 15.55 -11.86 -12.21
N MET A 491 14.92 -12.26 -11.11
CA MET A 491 15.07 -13.59 -10.52
C MET A 491 14.66 -14.68 -11.50
N ALA A 492 13.50 -14.57 -12.15
CA ALA A 492 13.02 -15.55 -13.13
C ALA A 492 13.99 -15.70 -14.30
N GLY A 493 14.49 -14.57 -14.85
CA GLY A 493 15.51 -14.57 -15.88
C GLY A 493 16.80 -15.29 -15.44
N ALA A 494 17.28 -15.02 -14.22
CA ALA A 494 18.47 -15.66 -13.66
C ALA A 494 18.27 -17.17 -13.44
N LEU A 495 17.11 -17.59 -12.95
CA LEU A 495 16.77 -19.01 -12.73
C LEU A 495 16.62 -19.77 -14.05
N ILE A 496 15.96 -19.19 -15.05
CA ILE A 496 15.84 -19.75 -16.40
C ILE A 496 17.24 -19.87 -17.04
N TYR A 497 18.07 -18.83 -16.93
CA TYR A 497 19.46 -18.88 -17.38
C TYR A 497 20.22 -20.05 -16.73
N TYR A 498 20.12 -20.18 -15.41
CA TYR A 498 20.74 -21.25 -14.64
C TYR A 498 20.32 -22.65 -15.09
N GLU A 499 19.03 -22.87 -15.34
CA GLU A 499 18.51 -24.22 -15.63
C GLU A 499 18.80 -24.68 -17.07
N TYR A 500 18.73 -23.76 -18.03
CA TYR A 500 18.77 -24.09 -19.47
C TYR A 500 20.10 -23.78 -20.15
N PHE A 501 20.79 -22.71 -19.74
CA PHE A 501 21.92 -22.14 -20.49
C PHE A 501 23.25 -22.23 -19.74
N TYR A 502 23.23 -22.26 -18.41
CA TYR A 502 24.45 -22.37 -17.63
C TYR A 502 25.19 -23.70 -17.88
N GLY A 503 26.51 -23.61 -18.11
CA GLY A 503 27.36 -24.74 -18.49
C GLY A 503 27.21 -25.21 -19.95
N LYS A 504 26.41 -24.51 -20.79
CA LYS A 504 26.39 -24.71 -22.25
C LYS A 504 27.53 -23.94 -22.93
N ASN A 505 27.67 -24.10 -24.25
CA ASN A 505 28.64 -23.33 -25.03
C ASN A 505 28.33 -21.82 -25.01
N ARG A 506 29.32 -21.00 -25.37
CA ARG A 506 29.24 -19.53 -25.31
C ARG A 506 28.07 -18.93 -26.11
N LYS A 507 27.71 -19.53 -27.25
CA LYS A 507 26.58 -19.11 -28.08
C LYS A 507 25.25 -19.22 -27.32
N TRP A 508 25.01 -20.37 -26.70
CA TRP A 508 23.78 -20.60 -25.93
C TRP A 508 23.73 -19.73 -24.67
N GLN A 509 24.87 -19.50 -24.02
CA GLN A 509 24.93 -18.57 -22.88
C GLN A 509 24.57 -17.14 -23.29
N PHE A 510 25.07 -16.66 -24.42
CA PHE A 510 24.72 -15.33 -24.95
C PHE A 510 23.23 -15.23 -25.30
N LEU A 511 22.68 -16.25 -25.97
CA LEU A 511 21.24 -16.31 -26.27
C LEU A 511 20.37 -16.31 -25.00
N GLY A 512 20.79 -17.03 -23.95
CA GLY A 512 20.10 -17.04 -22.67
C GLY A 512 20.12 -15.68 -21.97
N LEU A 513 21.26 -14.98 -21.99
CA LEU A 513 21.35 -13.62 -21.46
C LEU A 513 20.49 -12.63 -22.23
N ALA A 514 20.49 -12.69 -23.56
CA ALA A 514 19.65 -11.86 -24.41
C ALA A 514 18.16 -12.12 -24.17
N ALA A 515 17.74 -13.39 -24.06
CA ALA A 515 16.36 -13.75 -23.74
C ALA A 515 15.93 -13.27 -22.35
N GLY A 516 16.79 -13.42 -21.33
CA GLY A 516 16.52 -12.89 -19.99
C GLY A 516 16.37 -11.38 -19.97
N LEU A 517 17.24 -10.66 -20.69
CA LEU A 517 17.14 -9.21 -20.86
C LEU A 517 15.83 -8.80 -21.55
N LEU A 518 15.43 -9.50 -22.62
CA LEU A 518 14.17 -9.24 -23.31
C LEU A 518 12.95 -9.44 -22.42
N VAL A 519 12.96 -10.44 -21.54
CA VAL A 519 11.87 -10.65 -20.57
C VAL A 519 11.80 -9.49 -19.57
N VAL A 520 12.94 -9.02 -19.06
CA VAL A 520 12.99 -7.85 -18.17
C VAL A 520 12.49 -6.59 -18.88
N VAL A 521 12.95 -6.34 -20.11
CA VAL A 521 12.51 -5.19 -20.91
C VAL A 521 11.02 -5.30 -21.23
N GLY A 522 10.53 -6.48 -21.62
CA GLY A 522 9.11 -6.71 -21.88
C GLY A 522 8.22 -6.47 -20.66
N ALA A 523 8.68 -6.87 -19.46
CA ALA A 523 7.98 -6.59 -18.22
C ALA A 523 7.94 -5.09 -17.90
N ILE A 524 9.04 -4.35 -18.13
CA ILE A 524 9.08 -2.89 -17.98
C ILE A 524 8.09 -2.22 -18.94
N VAL A 525 8.07 -2.66 -20.21
CA VAL A 525 7.16 -2.10 -21.23
C VAL A 525 5.70 -2.39 -20.88
N TYR A 526 5.38 -3.62 -20.47
CA TYR A 526 4.03 -3.99 -20.05
C TYR A 526 3.57 -3.20 -18.82
N ALA A 527 4.46 -3.04 -17.83
CA ALA A 527 4.21 -2.22 -16.64
C ALA A 527 4.26 -0.71 -16.92
N GLY A 528 4.57 -0.30 -18.15
CA GLY A 528 4.74 1.09 -18.58
C GLY A 528 3.63 1.61 -19.49
N GLY A 529 2.44 0.98 -19.50
CA GLY A 529 1.27 1.46 -20.23
C GLY A 529 0.82 2.87 -19.79
N GLU A 530 -0.02 3.52 -20.61
CA GLU A 530 -0.64 4.80 -20.25
C GLU A 530 -1.39 4.68 -18.91
N GLY A 531 -1.21 5.66 -18.02
CA GLY A 531 -1.74 5.63 -16.64
C GLY A 531 -0.88 4.88 -15.61
N SER A 532 0.15 4.14 -16.02
CA SER A 532 1.07 3.48 -15.07
C SER A 532 2.14 4.42 -14.52
N HIS A 533 2.65 4.15 -13.31
CA HIS A 533 3.75 4.94 -12.73
C HIS A 533 5.02 5.01 -13.60
N ILE A 534 5.32 3.96 -14.38
CA ILE A 534 6.42 3.96 -15.34
C ILE A 534 6.05 4.76 -16.60
N GLY A 535 4.82 4.63 -17.09
CA GLY A 535 4.31 5.40 -18.22
C GLY A 535 4.37 6.90 -17.93
N GLU A 536 3.84 7.32 -16.77
CA GLU A 536 3.95 8.69 -16.29
C GLU A 536 5.41 9.12 -16.10
N PHE A 537 6.29 8.23 -15.62
CA PHE A 537 7.72 8.55 -15.53
C PHE A 537 8.35 8.79 -16.92
N PHE A 538 8.03 7.96 -17.91
CA PHE A 538 8.52 8.17 -19.28
C PHE A 538 7.95 9.45 -19.90
N ILE A 539 6.70 9.78 -19.60
CA ILE A 539 6.08 11.07 -19.98
C ILE A 539 6.85 12.21 -19.32
N ARG A 540 7.10 12.16 -18.00
CA ARG A 540 7.91 13.17 -17.28
C ARG A 540 9.32 13.31 -17.85
N VAL A 541 10.01 12.20 -18.14
CA VAL A 541 11.36 12.26 -18.75
C VAL A 541 11.31 12.82 -20.16
N ARG A 542 10.24 12.56 -20.92
CA ARG A 542 10.04 13.13 -22.25
C ARG A 542 9.78 14.64 -22.17
N GLU A 543 9.03 15.11 -21.18
CA GLU A 543 8.62 16.52 -21.02
C GLU A 543 9.70 17.37 -20.34
N TYR A 544 10.30 16.88 -19.26
CA TYR A 544 11.26 17.60 -18.42
C TYR A 544 12.72 17.20 -18.69
N GLY A 545 12.94 16.25 -19.59
CA GLY A 545 14.25 15.80 -20.03
C GLY A 545 14.99 14.91 -19.02
N TYR A 546 16.29 14.74 -19.25
CA TYR A 546 17.14 13.81 -18.51
C TYR A 546 17.35 14.18 -17.03
N ILE A 547 17.00 15.40 -16.62
CA ILE A 547 17.12 15.87 -15.23
C ILE A 547 16.19 15.06 -14.31
N GLU A 548 14.96 14.79 -14.73
CA GLU A 548 14.00 13.98 -13.95
C GLU A 548 14.49 12.55 -13.73
N PHE A 549 15.15 11.97 -14.74
CA PHE A 549 15.76 10.66 -14.62
C PHE A 549 16.86 10.66 -13.54
N TRP A 550 17.75 11.66 -13.54
CA TRP A 550 18.80 11.77 -12.54
C TRP A 550 18.27 12.10 -11.15
N ASN A 551 17.26 12.96 -11.05
CA ASN A 551 16.60 13.29 -9.78
C ASN A 551 15.99 12.04 -9.13
N MET A 552 15.30 11.22 -9.92
CA MET A 552 14.75 9.95 -9.44
C MET A 552 15.87 9.02 -8.95
N ILE A 553 16.94 8.84 -9.73
CA ILE A 553 18.09 8.00 -9.32
C ILE A 553 18.72 8.54 -8.03
N TYR A 554 18.94 9.85 -7.94
CA TYR A 554 19.54 10.50 -6.79
C TYR A 554 18.68 10.32 -5.54
N ARG A 555 17.36 10.57 -5.63
CA ARG A 555 16.41 10.36 -4.53
C ARG A 555 16.45 8.90 -4.05
N LYS A 556 16.41 7.96 -4.98
CA LYS A 556 16.43 6.52 -4.67
C LYS A 556 17.74 6.06 -4.06
N ALA A 557 18.87 6.50 -4.60
CA ALA A 557 20.19 6.23 -4.04
C ALA A 557 20.33 6.80 -2.63
N THR A 558 19.86 8.02 -2.41
CA THR A 558 19.88 8.69 -1.09
C THR A 558 19.06 7.89 -0.07
N GLN A 559 17.86 7.44 -0.43
CA GLN A 559 17.03 6.60 0.45
C GLN A 559 17.73 5.28 0.83
N VAL A 560 18.32 4.58 -0.14
CA VAL A 560 19.07 3.33 0.13
C VAL A 560 20.24 3.58 1.09
N VAL A 561 21.00 4.66 0.87
CA VAL A 561 22.12 5.03 1.74
C VAL A 561 21.64 5.36 3.15
N LEU A 562 20.59 6.18 3.30
CA LEU A 562 20.05 6.56 4.61
C LEU A 562 19.57 5.34 5.39
N VAL A 563 18.82 4.43 4.77
CA VAL A 563 18.35 3.19 5.43
C VAL A 563 19.52 2.30 5.84
N MET A 564 20.58 2.24 5.02
CA MET A 564 21.81 1.49 5.34
C MET A 564 22.63 2.13 6.47
N LEU A 565 22.49 3.44 6.73
CA LEU A 565 23.18 4.11 7.83
C LEU A 565 22.44 3.99 9.16
N ILE A 566 21.13 3.74 9.15
CA ILE A 566 20.29 3.65 10.35
C ILE A 566 20.37 2.23 10.96
N PRO A 567 20.91 2.06 12.18
CA PRO A 567 20.83 0.79 12.89
C PRO A 567 19.38 0.43 13.25
N PRO A 568 19.02 -0.87 13.29
CA PRO A 568 19.90 -2.03 13.10
C PRO A 568 19.98 -2.53 11.64
N VAL A 569 19.28 -1.90 10.69
CA VAL A 569 19.07 -2.43 9.33
C VAL A 569 20.37 -2.56 8.54
N GLY A 570 21.19 -1.50 8.50
CA GLY A 570 22.49 -1.56 7.83
C GLY A 570 23.44 -2.61 8.41
N ILE A 571 23.42 -2.76 9.74
CA ILE A 571 24.26 -3.72 10.46
C ILE A 571 23.90 -5.14 10.07
N VAL A 572 22.61 -5.48 10.02
CA VAL A 572 22.19 -6.84 9.66
C VAL A 572 22.47 -7.13 8.19
N VAL A 573 22.22 -6.20 7.26
CA VAL A 573 22.57 -6.40 5.84
C VAL A 573 24.08 -6.66 5.69
N PHE A 574 24.92 -5.83 6.32
CA PHE A 574 26.37 -6.02 6.29
C PHE A 574 26.79 -7.38 6.89
N ALA A 575 26.23 -7.74 8.05
CA ALA A 575 26.53 -9.00 8.72
C ALA A 575 26.11 -10.23 7.89
N GLN A 576 24.94 -10.16 7.24
CA GLN A 576 24.44 -11.17 6.32
C GLN A 576 25.39 -11.35 5.13
N SER A 577 25.80 -10.24 4.49
CA SER A 577 26.76 -10.26 3.37
C SER A 577 28.12 -10.80 3.79
N LEU A 578 28.61 -10.43 4.96
CA LEU A 578 29.89 -10.92 5.49
C LEU A 578 29.90 -12.44 5.65
N ILE A 579 28.88 -13.00 6.29
CA ILE A 579 28.77 -14.46 6.47
C ILE A 579 28.57 -15.16 5.12
N PHE A 580 27.73 -14.61 4.24
CA PHE A 580 27.52 -15.14 2.90
C PHE A 580 28.82 -15.26 2.12
N PHE A 581 29.58 -14.16 1.96
CA PHE A 581 30.81 -14.18 1.18
C PHE A 581 31.90 -15.02 1.82
N ARG A 582 31.98 -15.05 3.16
CA ARG A 582 32.88 -15.94 3.88
C ARG A 582 32.56 -17.41 3.58
N TYR A 583 31.27 -17.78 3.65
CA TYR A 583 30.83 -19.13 3.33
C TYR A 583 31.19 -19.52 1.88
N VAL A 584 30.79 -18.69 0.92
CA VAL A 584 31.02 -18.94 -0.51
C VAL A 584 32.52 -19.07 -0.81
N ARG A 585 33.36 -18.18 -0.25
CA ARG A 585 34.81 -18.23 -0.45
C ARG A 585 35.44 -19.48 0.14
N ASP A 586 35.05 -19.86 1.35
CA ASP A 586 35.74 -20.90 2.12
C ASP A 586 35.23 -22.31 1.82
N HIS A 587 34.00 -22.46 1.31
CA HIS A 587 33.32 -23.77 1.21
C HIS A 587 32.72 -24.08 -0.16
N VAL A 588 32.65 -23.13 -1.10
CA VAL A 588 32.00 -23.33 -2.40
C VAL A 588 32.99 -23.09 -3.54
N GLU A 589 33.15 -24.08 -4.41
CA GLU A 589 34.07 -23.98 -5.54
C GLU A 589 33.60 -22.90 -6.54
N LYS A 590 34.48 -21.95 -6.86
CA LYS A 590 34.16 -20.86 -7.82
C LYS A 590 33.80 -21.43 -9.18
N GLY A 591 32.68 -20.97 -9.73
CA GLY A 591 32.20 -21.44 -11.04
C GLY A 591 31.51 -22.82 -11.00
N SER A 592 31.28 -23.40 -9.82
CA SER A 592 30.40 -24.55 -9.67
C SER A 592 28.92 -24.15 -9.81
N ARG A 593 28.03 -25.14 -10.02
CA ARG A 593 26.58 -24.90 -9.98
C ARG A 593 26.11 -24.37 -8.64
N GLU A 594 26.68 -24.87 -7.55
CA GLU A 594 26.36 -24.42 -6.19
C GLU A 594 26.76 -22.96 -5.97
N TYR A 595 27.94 -22.56 -6.47
CA TYR A 595 28.37 -21.16 -6.47
C TYR A 595 27.35 -20.26 -7.16
N VAL A 596 26.90 -20.64 -8.36
CA VAL A 596 25.92 -19.83 -9.10
C VAL A 596 24.57 -19.77 -8.40
N ARG A 597 24.10 -20.85 -7.78
CA ARG A 597 22.86 -20.84 -6.97
C ARG A 597 22.93 -19.78 -5.86
N HIS A 598 24.00 -19.79 -5.08
CA HIS A 598 24.20 -18.80 -4.02
C HIS A 598 24.30 -17.37 -4.55
N MET A 599 25.02 -17.16 -5.65
CA MET A 599 25.15 -15.85 -6.27
C MET A 599 23.83 -15.33 -6.83
N ILE A 600 22.96 -16.20 -7.37
CA ILE A 600 21.61 -15.79 -7.81
C ILE A 600 20.80 -15.30 -6.61
N CYS A 601 20.76 -16.04 -5.50
CA CYS A 601 20.05 -15.59 -4.28
C CYS A 601 20.52 -14.21 -3.82
N TYR A 602 21.84 -14.02 -3.73
CA TYR A 602 22.43 -12.76 -3.28
C TYR A 602 22.18 -11.62 -4.27
N ALA A 603 22.33 -11.88 -5.58
CA ALA A 603 22.07 -10.88 -6.61
C ALA A 603 20.60 -10.44 -6.62
N THR A 604 19.66 -11.37 -6.45
CA THR A 604 18.23 -11.05 -6.32
C THR A 604 17.97 -10.19 -5.08
N ALA A 605 18.61 -10.49 -3.94
CA ALA A 605 18.49 -9.66 -2.73
C ALA A 605 19.03 -8.23 -2.94
N VAL A 606 20.20 -8.09 -3.59
CA VAL A 606 20.78 -6.77 -3.92
C VAL A 606 19.89 -6.00 -4.90
N PHE A 607 19.34 -6.69 -5.91
CA PHE A 607 18.45 -6.07 -6.88
C PHE A 607 17.17 -5.55 -6.20
N ALA A 608 16.59 -6.34 -5.29
CA ALA A 608 15.47 -5.90 -4.45
C ALA A 608 15.83 -4.68 -3.59
N MET A 609 17.06 -4.65 -3.05
CA MET A 609 17.54 -3.55 -2.23
C MET A 609 17.60 -2.22 -2.97
N VAL A 610 18.01 -2.25 -4.23
CA VAL A 610 18.17 -1.04 -5.06
C VAL A 610 16.83 -0.55 -5.61
N LEU A 611 15.91 -1.47 -5.91
CA LEU A 611 14.65 -1.12 -6.58
C LEU A 611 13.49 -0.75 -5.66
N ASN A 612 13.59 -0.98 -4.36
CA ASN A 612 12.49 -0.77 -3.42
C ASN A 612 12.82 0.30 -2.37
N ASP A 613 11.83 1.08 -1.96
CA ASP A 613 12.01 2.22 -1.02
C ASP A 613 12.51 1.75 0.36
N THR A 614 12.04 0.59 0.83
CA THR A 614 12.57 -0.11 2.01
C THR A 614 13.39 -1.34 1.63
N GLY A 615 14.19 -1.22 0.56
CA GLY A 615 14.87 -2.36 -0.07
C GLY A 615 15.84 -3.11 0.83
N ALA A 616 16.46 -2.47 1.83
CA ALA A 616 17.32 -3.16 2.78
C ALA A 616 16.57 -4.21 3.62
N LEU A 617 15.28 -3.98 3.91
CA LEU A 617 14.42 -4.97 4.56
C LEU A 617 14.07 -6.12 3.60
N ALA A 618 13.77 -5.80 2.33
CA ALA A 618 13.56 -6.81 1.29
C ALA A 618 14.78 -7.73 1.16
N PHE A 619 16.00 -7.17 1.14
CA PHE A 619 17.25 -7.92 1.15
C PHE A 619 17.29 -8.92 2.31
N LEU A 620 17.01 -8.45 3.52
CA LEU A 620 17.04 -9.27 4.74
C LEU A 620 16.11 -10.49 4.63
N TYR A 621 14.87 -10.29 4.16
CA TYR A 621 13.89 -11.37 4.06
C TYR A 621 14.14 -12.30 2.86
N ILE A 622 14.71 -11.82 1.75
CA ILE A 622 15.14 -12.71 0.65
C ILE A 622 16.26 -13.65 1.14
N MET A 623 17.20 -13.13 1.93
CA MET A 623 18.36 -13.88 2.39
C MET A 623 18.08 -14.80 3.58
N VAL A 624 17.01 -14.60 4.37
CA VAL A 624 16.78 -15.29 5.65
C VAL A 624 16.82 -16.82 5.54
N TYR A 625 16.17 -17.42 4.53
CA TYR A 625 16.14 -18.88 4.35
C TYR A 625 17.49 -19.42 3.86
N SER A 626 18.10 -18.75 2.88
CA SER A 626 19.41 -19.13 2.33
C SER A 626 20.49 -19.08 3.41
N LEU A 627 20.49 -18.03 4.24
CA LEU A 627 21.41 -17.89 5.35
C LEU A 627 21.16 -18.91 6.46
N SER A 628 19.90 -19.22 6.77
CA SER A 628 19.59 -20.26 7.75
C SER A 628 20.18 -21.61 7.35
N LYS A 629 20.17 -21.96 6.05
CA LYS A 629 20.83 -23.16 5.51
C LYS A 629 22.35 -23.08 5.65
N ILE A 630 22.96 -21.97 5.24
CA ILE A 630 24.41 -21.73 5.40
C ILE A 630 24.85 -21.88 6.87
N MET A 631 24.09 -21.30 7.80
CA MET A 631 24.39 -21.38 9.23
C MET A 631 24.27 -22.81 9.77
N MET A 632 23.29 -23.58 9.29
CA MET A 632 23.14 -25.00 9.66
C MET A 632 24.33 -25.83 9.17
N GLU A 633 24.77 -25.62 7.93
CA GLU A 633 25.92 -26.33 7.35
C GLU A 633 27.24 -25.98 8.04
N LEU A 634 27.45 -24.70 8.37
CA LEU A 634 28.63 -24.24 9.14
C LEU A 634 28.64 -24.80 10.57
N LYS A 635 27.48 -24.92 11.21
CA LYS A 635 27.35 -25.57 12.53
C LYS A 635 27.86 -27.00 12.46
N ASP A 636 27.37 -27.80 11.51
CA ASP A 636 27.69 -29.23 11.43
C ASP A 636 29.18 -29.45 11.12
N LYS A 637 29.80 -28.63 10.27
CA LYS A 637 31.24 -28.69 9.99
C LYS A 637 32.13 -28.35 11.21
N ASN A 638 31.70 -27.42 12.06
CA ASN A 638 32.43 -27.08 13.29
C ASN A 638 32.32 -28.16 14.38
N GLU A 639 31.24 -28.95 14.39
CA GLU A 639 31.11 -30.11 15.30
C GLU A 639 32.03 -31.26 14.87
N VAL A 640 32.17 -31.51 13.56
CA VAL A 640 33.08 -32.55 13.03
C VAL A 640 34.55 -32.25 13.33
N LYS A 641 35.00 -30.99 13.20
CA LYS A 641 36.41 -30.61 13.49
C LYS A 641 36.81 -30.75 14.97
N LYS A 642 35.86 -30.74 15.91
CA LYS A 642 36.12 -30.89 17.35
C LYS A 642 35.95 -32.32 17.87
N GLY A 643 35.26 -33.19 17.15
CA GLY A 643 35.11 -34.61 17.48
C GLY A 643 36.22 -35.53 16.95
N GLY A 644 37.11 -34.99 16.12
CA GLY A 644 38.29 -35.68 15.57
C GLY A 644 39.63 -35.18 16.11
N MET A 645 39.63 -34.43 17.23
CA MET A 645 40.81 -34.06 18.01
C MET A 645 40.89 -34.87 19.29
#